data_AF-A0A4V3IY44-F1
#
_entry.id   AF-A0A4V3IY44-F1
#
_cell.length_a   1.000
_cell.length_b   1.000
_cell.length_c   1.000
_cell.angle_alpha   90.00
_cell.angle_beta   90.00
_cell.angle_gamma   90.00
#
_symmetry.space_group_name_H-M   'P 1'
#
loop_
_entity.id
_entity.type
_entity.pdbx_description
1 polymer ?
#
loop_
_entity_poly.entity_id
_entity_poly.type
_entity_poly.pdbx_seq_one_letter_code
_entity_poly.pdbx_strand_id
1 'polypeptide(L)'
;MKKNRLRIVFIVFLIAFLVLISRLFELTIINGSKYKKFSDNNRIKQINLDSTRGIIYDRNGIALADNKAIYSLIAYKDRFSALSDKQKKSILLEVTKYLENEGISFANNDKFGIYEFIYKKREDYFKEKVLPDEKVIKAIQDKKILEKIFLSSYKYDSDKIIFYPIKRMIDYIKLRGTQMPLNLKFDNDKIVVEFDKNDQYERLIKTKEVTNDTKPLDYFIAKVINDDSFLDYLISHPLSRKIVYDVLKENKKESNIILSDVVFNLDKNFIEEKARLSKVTSKITFNSDAKSDFLNLVKDISIKKLLETAYKDKEQFIIPASKLIILLEKNGVKTNIKFNINEENKTVELYYGEDTQNVNTRLKPVDALIKYAKNANLLDDFIVSEDIIYYAQSSIFESGIYPKIYLKDWQYSYIKDKEDLVDGEKKDISAKEFFEKYAKDHSLDFKDNYLQFSTLSILEKINSRGYLAYSPIEIAKNLNKNSIVKIEERIPKDSGFEIILESNRNYPFRNLASHMLGYIGKISSEKEIDKYVEYKKYDLNDVIGKYGLEESFEDTLRGVKGKKLVYTDVYGKTTDVIEETKSVPGNNLYTSIDINLQRQTEKIIDDLLNSISTGKNYDSYFGPYSMAVSPKAKIASAVVIDTKTGQILSMVSKPDYDPNLFVNGISNYAWDKLNNLDPNDIYAPRPILNNVLQSAFIPGSTFKTVVSLAALEKGLDPNDPIYTSGYIEIGDNRFYELLFSQTGKTWGNLNLYDALKVSSNFYFYVLGLGYNPEKQNDVNVQVTLNDINNITKKLGLQNPTGIEINYPSESGGTSPSIEGKRNIVRIQLRYYLENNLQKYSKNNVKINDVKLKHDINTIVSWVDKGADNSRDDIIKNLESMGYEAEKIIEGQNDNLADRIKYTYLNLAVWTTSDSLNMVIGQGQNSYTPIQMAQLASIIANDGKLVHPTLINKIKNYNNSKLIYSQTPKSKDTGININSFKAVKEGMRRASTEVSYRQNFPFEIGSKTGTAQLGSIDPKTGKSYEDLVSEISFGPLNTPEIAVYVSVVEGGKSSNVRGAVNDIYYAYYKYVKKDPAFTNTRPGELEEIKK
;
A
#
# COMPACT_ATOMS: atom_id res chain seq x y z
N MET A 1 -19.22 -83.80 25.44
CA MET A 1 -18.58 -82.45 25.54
C MET A 1 -18.82 -81.52 24.33
N LYS A 2 -18.83 -81.97 23.06
CA LYS A 2 -19.01 -81.07 21.88
C LYS A 2 -20.38 -80.36 21.79
N LYS A 3 -21.50 -81.02 22.17
CA LYS A 3 -22.86 -80.41 22.12
C LYS A 3 -23.06 -79.22 23.07
N ASN A 4 -22.39 -79.19 24.23
CA ASN A 4 -22.54 -78.10 25.20
C ASN A 4 -21.79 -76.83 24.77
N ARG A 5 -20.67 -76.96 24.04
CA ARG A 5 -19.92 -75.80 23.50
C ARG A 5 -20.70 -75.08 22.40
N LEU A 6 -21.35 -75.82 21.51
CA LEU A 6 -22.23 -75.26 20.46
C LEU A 6 -23.43 -74.50 21.03
N ARG A 7 -24.03 -75.00 22.12
CA ARG A 7 -25.12 -74.28 22.82
C ARG A 7 -24.65 -72.96 23.42
N ILE A 8 -23.46 -72.93 24.03
CA ILE A 8 -22.91 -71.70 24.62
C ILE A 8 -22.64 -70.68 23.51
N VAL A 9 -22.03 -71.07 22.40
CA VAL A 9 -21.79 -70.18 21.25
C VAL A 9 -23.11 -69.66 20.67
N PHE A 10 -24.13 -70.53 20.53
CA PHE A 10 -25.45 -70.10 20.06
C PHE A 10 -26.11 -69.09 21.00
N ILE A 11 -26.01 -69.29 22.31
CA ILE A 11 -26.56 -68.36 23.31
C ILE A 11 -25.82 -67.02 23.26
N VAL A 12 -24.49 -67.02 23.12
CA VAL A 12 -23.71 -65.78 22.95
C VAL A 12 -24.14 -65.03 21.69
N PHE A 13 -24.32 -65.74 20.57
CA PHE A 13 -24.82 -65.14 19.33
C PHE A 13 -26.25 -64.58 19.50
N LEU A 14 -27.13 -65.31 20.19
CA LEU A 14 -28.49 -64.86 20.45
C LEU A 14 -28.51 -63.58 21.29
N ILE A 15 -27.67 -63.51 22.33
CA ILE A 15 -27.53 -62.33 23.18
C ILE A 15 -26.97 -61.16 22.37
N ALA A 16 -25.93 -61.36 21.56
CA ALA A 16 -25.38 -60.33 20.69
C ALA A 16 -26.44 -59.80 19.69
N PHE A 17 -27.26 -60.71 19.13
CA PHE A 17 -28.35 -60.34 18.22
C PHE A 17 -29.44 -59.54 18.93
N LEU A 18 -29.79 -59.91 20.16
CA LEU A 18 -30.74 -59.17 20.99
C LEU A 18 -30.22 -57.78 21.36
N VAL A 19 -28.93 -57.62 21.66
CA VAL A 19 -28.30 -56.31 21.89
C VAL A 19 -28.37 -55.45 20.64
N LEU A 20 -28.11 -56.02 19.46
CA LEU A 20 -28.24 -55.29 18.20
C LEU A 20 -29.68 -54.89 17.90
N ILE A 21 -30.65 -55.78 18.10
CA ILE A 21 -32.09 -55.46 17.93
C ILE A 21 -32.53 -54.38 18.92
N SER A 22 -32.11 -54.47 20.17
CA SER A 22 -32.41 -53.47 21.20
C SER A 22 -31.83 -52.10 20.82
N ARG A 23 -30.58 -52.08 20.34
CA ARG A 23 -29.94 -50.84 19.87
C ARG A 23 -30.63 -50.29 18.63
N LEU A 24 -31.05 -51.15 17.71
CA LEU A 24 -31.79 -50.75 16.52
C LEU A 24 -33.15 -50.14 16.91
N PHE A 25 -33.87 -50.74 17.85
CA PHE A 25 -35.14 -50.24 18.38
C PHE A 25 -34.96 -48.88 19.08
N GLU A 26 -33.89 -48.72 19.86
CA GLU A 26 -33.54 -47.46 20.50
C GLU A 26 -33.25 -46.35 19.48
N LEU A 27 -32.54 -46.66 18.39
CA LEU A 27 -32.24 -45.70 17.32
C LEU A 27 -33.46 -45.37 16.46
N THR A 28 -34.28 -46.37 16.11
CA THR A 28 -35.36 -46.23 15.12
C THR A 28 -36.70 -45.81 15.73
N ILE A 29 -37.03 -46.28 16.94
CA ILE A 29 -38.33 -46.03 17.58
C ILE A 29 -38.19 -44.99 18.69
N ILE A 30 -37.28 -45.20 19.65
CA ILE A 30 -37.14 -44.30 20.81
C ILE A 30 -36.58 -42.94 20.38
N ASN A 31 -35.44 -42.95 19.66
CA ASN A 31 -34.81 -41.75 19.15
C ASN A 31 -35.23 -41.40 17.71
N GLY A 32 -36.14 -42.17 17.10
CA GLY A 32 -36.54 -42.00 15.70
C GLY A 32 -37.10 -40.61 15.40
N SER A 33 -37.95 -40.07 16.28
CA SER A 33 -38.50 -38.71 16.14
C SER A 33 -37.41 -37.63 16.26
N LYS A 34 -36.39 -37.85 17.10
CA LYS A 34 -35.23 -36.97 17.27
C LYS A 34 -34.33 -37.00 16.03
N TYR A 35 -34.01 -38.18 15.49
CA TYR A 35 -33.22 -38.33 14.27
C TYR A 35 -33.96 -37.88 13.01
N LYS A 36 -35.29 -38.05 12.97
CA LYS A 36 -36.14 -37.49 11.91
C LYS A 36 -36.16 -35.95 11.96
N LYS A 37 -36.29 -35.34 13.14
CA LYS A 37 -36.09 -33.89 13.32
C LYS A 37 -34.69 -33.43 12.91
N PHE A 38 -33.63 -34.20 13.18
CA PHE A 38 -32.29 -33.89 12.68
C PHE A 38 -32.19 -34.02 11.15
N SER A 39 -32.87 -35.00 10.54
CA SER A 39 -32.97 -35.14 9.09
C SER A 39 -33.78 -34.00 8.44
N ASP A 40 -34.83 -33.53 9.09
CA ASP A 40 -35.68 -32.44 8.60
C ASP A 40 -34.97 -31.07 8.79
N ASN A 41 -34.26 -30.88 9.90
CA ASN A 41 -33.36 -29.72 10.08
C ASN A 41 -32.18 -29.74 9.09
N ASN A 42 -31.74 -30.92 8.63
CA ASN A 42 -30.72 -31.02 7.58
C ASN A 42 -31.21 -30.57 6.19
N ARG A 43 -32.53 -30.52 5.96
CA ARG A 43 -33.15 -30.06 4.70
C ARG A 43 -33.37 -28.55 4.64
N ILE A 44 -33.30 -27.83 5.77
CA ILE A 44 -33.41 -26.38 5.77
C ILE A 44 -32.02 -25.80 5.50
N LYS A 45 -31.87 -25.03 4.41
CA LYS A 45 -30.65 -24.29 4.10
C LYS A 45 -30.90 -22.79 4.16
N GLN A 46 -29.93 -22.06 4.68
CA GLN A 46 -29.94 -20.60 4.67
C GLN A 46 -29.12 -20.12 3.48
N ILE A 47 -29.71 -19.27 2.65
CA ILE A 47 -29.03 -18.51 1.60
C ILE A 47 -28.94 -17.07 2.09
N ASN A 48 -27.73 -16.51 2.12
CA ASN A 48 -27.53 -15.10 2.45
C ASN A 48 -27.84 -14.26 1.20
N LEU A 49 -28.65 -13.22 1.37
CA LEU A 49 -28.92 -12.22 0.35
C LEU A 49 -27.98 -11.04 0.59
N ASP A 50 -27.16 -10.69 -0.39
CA ASP A 50 -26.20 -9.62 -0.23
C ASP A 50 -26.89 -8.26 -0.03
N SER A 51 -26.27 -7.41 0.79
CA SER A 51 -26.66 -6.02 1.00
C SER A 51 -25.87 -5.10 0.08
N THR A 52 -26.46 -3.97 -0.28
CA THR A 52 -25.71 -2.90 -0.95
C THR A 52 -24.85 -2.14 0.06
N ARG A 53 -23.63 -1.82 -0.34
CA ARG A 53 -22.68 -1.07 0.48
C ARG A 53 -23.11 0.40 0.58
N GLY A 54 -22.90 1.03 1.72
CA GLY A 54 -23.16 2.45 1.93
C GLY A 54 -22.34 3.34 0.98
N ILE A 55 -22.89 4.49 0.63
CA ILE A 55 -22.24 5.44 -0.28
C ILE A 55 -21.30 6.34 0.53
N ILE A 56 -20.10 6.59 -0.01
CA ILE A 56 -19.18 7.61 0.51
C ILE A 56 -19.37 8.87 -0.30
N TYR A 57 -19.73 9.96 0.36
CA TYR A 57 -19.96 11.28 -0.21
C TYR A 57 -18.86 12.26 0.18
N ASP A 58 -18.60 13.23 -0.67
CA ASP A 58 -17.88 14.44 -0.31
C ASP A 58 -18.72 15.32 0.61
N ARG A 59 -18.16 16.45 1.05
CA ARG A 59 -18.87 17.41 1.92
C ARG A 59 -20.14 18.01 1.30
N ASN A 60 -20.23 18.02 -0.03
CA ASN A 60 -21.32 18.61 -0.82
C ASN A 60 -22.38 17.57 -1.25
N GLY A 61 -22.19 16.29 -0.91
CA GLY A 61 -23.11 15.21 -1.27
C GLY A 61 -22.85 14.58 -2.64
N ILE A 62 -21.70 14.81 -3.24
CA ILE A 62 -21.25 14.14 -4.47
C ILE A 62 -20.64 12.79 -4.08
N ALA A 63 -21.07 11.71 -4.74
CA ALA A 63 -20.59 10.38 -4.41
C ALA A 63 -19.12 10.19 -4.85
N LEU A 64 -18.25 9.88 -3.89
CA LEU A 64 -16.85 9.51 -4.08
C LEU A 64 -16.69 8.01 -4.28
N ALA A 65 -17.55 7.21 -3.65
CA ALA A 65 -17.69 5.78 -3.87
C ALA A 65 -19.15 5.38 -3.75
N ASP A 66 -19.71 4.81 -4.82
CA ASP A 66 -21.10 4.40 -4.94
C ASP A 66 -21.21 2.95 -5.39
N ASN A 67 -22.42 2.55 -5.82
CA ASN A 67 -22.63 1.23 -6.39
C ASN A 67 -23.34 1.34 -7.73
N LYS A 68 -22.85 0.59 -8.73
CA LYS A 68 -23.47 0.44 -10.04
C LYS A 68 -24.19 -0.90 -10.11
N ALA A 69 -25.42 -0.88 -10.63
CA ALA A 69 -26.15 -2.09 -10.94
C ALA A 69 -25.54 -2.75 -12.19
N ILE A 70 -25.15 -4.01 -12.07
CA ILE A 70 -24.59 -4.80 -13.15
C ILE A 70 -25.38 -6.09 -13.30
N TYR A 71 -25.47 -6.60 -14.52
CA TYR A 71 -26.06 -7.91 -14.76
C TYR A 71 -24.94 -8.96 -14.75
N SER A 72 -25.16 -10.00 -13.96
CA SER A 72 -24.23 -11.12 -13.82
C SER A 72 -24.93 -12.40 -14.24
N LEU A 73 -24.21 -13.23 -15.01
CA LEU A 73 -24.61 -14.61 -15.29
C LEU A 73 -24.17 -15.46 -14.11
N ILE A 74 -25.13 -16.06 -13.41
CA ILE A 74 -24.88 -17.04 -12.37
C ILE A 74 -25.30 -18.44 -12.82
N ALA A 75 -24.72 -19.45 -12.17
CA ALA A 75 -25.09 -20.84 -12.35
C ALA A 75 -25.37 -21.52 -10.99
N TYR A 76 -26.38 -22.38 -11.00
CA TYR A 76 -26.79 -23.23 -9.88
C TYR A 76 -26.40 -24.67 -10.17
N LYS A 77 -25.53 -25.23 -9.33
CA LYS A 77 -24.99 -26.58 -9.53
C LYS A 77 -26.07 -27.65 -9.41
N ASP A 78 -26.97 -27.53 -8.43
CA ASP A 78 -28.09 -28.47 -8.21
C ASP A 78 -28.97 -28.64 -9.46
N ARG A 79 -29.31 -27.55 -10.14
CA ARG A 79 -30.10 -27.56 -11.38
C ARG A 79 -29.28 -28.06 -12.57
N PHE A 80 -28.05 -27.58 -12.71
CA PHE A 80 -27.18 -27.96 -13.82
C PHE A 80 -26.80 -29.45 -13.78
N SER A 81 -26.57 -30.02 -12.59
CA SER A 81 -26.23 -31.43 -12.42
C SER A 81 -27.35 -32.39 -12.83
N ALA A 82 -28.61 -31.96 -12.76
CA ALA A 82 -29.78 -32.76 -13.14
C ALA A 82 -29.92 -32.98 -14.66
N LEU A 83 -29.20 -32.21 -15.47
CA LEU A 83 -29.23 -32.32 -16.93
C LEU A 83 -28.45 -33.55 -17.43
N SER A 84 -28.85 -34.09 -18.57
CA SER A 84 -28.06 -35.10 -19.28
C SER A 84 -26.75 -34.52 -19.82
N ASP A 85 -25.71 -35.34 -19.99
CA ASP A 85 -24.41 -34.87 -20.48
C ASP A 85 -24.49 -34.19 -21.85
N LYS A 86 -25.40 -34.67 -22.72
CA LYS A 86 -25.69 -34.02 -24.01
C LYS A 86 -26.26 -32.60 -23.83
N GLN A 87 -27.19 -32.42 -22.89
CA GLN A 87 -27.75 -31.11 -22.57
C GLN A 87 -26.69 -30.19 -21.95
N LYS A 88 -25.91 -30.69 -20.97
CA LYS A 88 -24.80 -29.96 -20.34
C LYS A 88 -23.82 -29.44 -21.39
N LYS A 89 -23.34 -30.32 -22.28
CA LYS A 89 -22.42 -29.96 -23.36
C LYS A 89 -23.02 -28.88 -24.27
N SER A 90 -24.28 -29.02 -24.68
CA SER A 90 -24.95 -28.05 -25.56
C SER A 90 -25.13 -26.69 -24.90
N ILE A 91 -25.55 -26.65 -23.64
CA ILE A 91 -25.79 -25.40 -22.90
C ILE A 91 -24.47 -24.69 -22.62
N LEU A 92 -23.46 -25.41 -22.12
CA LEU A 92 -22.13 -24.82 -21.88
C LEU A 92 -21.56 -24.24 -23.18
N LEU A 93 -21.73 -24.94 -24.32
CA LEU A 93 -21.27 -24.46 -25.61
C LEU A 93 -21.99 -23.17 -26.04
N GLU A 94 -23.31 -23.08 -25.92
CA GLU A 94 -24.05 -21.84 -26.23
C GLU A 94 -23.62 -20.69 -25.31
N VAL A 95 -23.51 -20.91 -24.00
CA VAL A 95 -23.03 -19.90 -23.04
C VAL A 95 -21.64 -19.40 -23.44
N THR A 96 -20.70 -20.31 -23.71
CA THR A 96 -19.34 -19.97 -24.17
C THR A 96 -19.40 -19.09 -25.43
N LYS A 97 -20.12 -19.52 -26.47
CA LYS A 97 -20.24 -18.76 -27.73
C LYS A 97 -20.74 -17.33 -27.51
N TYR A 98 -21.72 -17.15 -26.64
CA TYR A 98 -22.27 -15.83 -26.35
C TYR A 98 -21.28 -14.93 -25.63
N LEU A 99 -20.66 -15.44 -24.58
CA LEU A 99 -19.69 -14.65 -23.81
C LEU A 99 -18.47 -14.28 -24.68
N GLU A 100 -18.04 -15.17 -25.58
CA GLU A 100 -16.94 -14.93 -26.54
C GLU A 100 -17.27 -13.84 -27.57
N ASN A 101 -18.45 -13.90 -28.20
CA ASN A 101 -18.88 -12.90 -29.19
C ASN A 101 -19.03 -11.49 -28.59
N GLU A 102 -19.25 -11.42 -27.27
CA GLU A 102 -19.31 -10.19 -26.52
C GLU A 102 -17.94 -9.80 -25.92
N GLY A 103 -16.93 -10.65 -26.08
CA GLY A 103 -15.58 -10.43 -25.56
C GLY A 103 -15.55 -10.28 -24.05
N ILE A 104 -16.48 -10.92 -23.34
CA ILE A 104 -16.58 -10.88 -21.87
C ILE A 104 -15.55 -11.85 -21.30
N SER A 105 -14.87 -11.49 -20.21
CA SER A 105 -13.98 -12.43 -19.53
C SER A 105 -14.76 -13.40 -18.66
N PHE A 106 -14.66 -14.70 -18.97
CA PHE A 106 -15.26 -15.78 -18.18
C PHE A 106 -14.38 -17.03 -18.10
N ALA A 107 -13.52 -17.25 -19.11
CA ALA A 107 -12.67 -18.42 -19.28
C ALA A 107 -11.37 -18.39 -18.46
N ASN A 108 -11.39 -17.85 -17.25
CA ASN A 108 -10.23 -17.95 -16.36
C ASN A 108 -10.31 -19.28 -15.60
N ASN A 109 -9.23 -20.06 -15.70
CA ASN A 109 -9.09 -21.35 -15.05
C ASN A 109 -7.76 -21.37 -14.29
N ASP A 110 -7.81 -21.69 -12.99
CA ASP A 110 -6.61 -21.72 -12.16
C ASP A 110 -5.71 -22.91 -12.49
N LYS A 111 -6.28 -23.99 -13.06
CA LYS A 111 -5.59 -25.24 -13.40
C LYS A 111 -4.84 -25.11 -14.73
N PHE A 112 -5.51 -24.63 -15.76
CA PHE A 112 -5.01 -24.57 -17.14
C PHE A 112 -5.00 -23.15 -17.67
N GLY A 113 -4.03 -22.85 -18.53
CA GLY A 113 -4.01 -21.63 -19.32
C GLY A 113 -3.96 -21.96 -20.81
N ILE A 114 -4.57 -21.12 -21.63
CA ILE A 114 -4.51 -21.23 -23.08
C ILE A 114 -3.97 -19.93 -23.70
N TYR A 115 -3.15 -20.05 -24.74
CA TYR A 115 -2.51 -18.91 -25.41
C TYR A 115 -1.78 -18.00 -24.41
N GLU A 116 -1.04 -18.61 -23.49
CA GLU A 116 -0.28 -17.91 -22.46
C GLU A 116 1.07 -17.43 -23.01
N PHE A 117 1.44 -16.19 -22.71
CA PHE A 117 2.79 -15.71 -22.96
C PHE A 117 3.75 -16.34 -21.97
N ILE A 118 4.80 -16.96 -22.47
CA ILE A 118 5.90 -17.53 -21.67
C ILE A 118 7.24 -17.20 -22.30
N TYR A 119 8.31 -17.19 -21.51
CA TYR A 119 9.67 -17.14 -22.05
C TYR A 119 10.06 -18.45 -22.72
N LYS A 120 10.96 -18.37 -23.72
CA LYS A 120 11.53 -19.54 -24.40
C LYS A 120 12.27 -20.47 -23.44
N LYS A 121 12.92 -19.90 -22.42
CA LYS A 121 13.65 -20.64 -21.38
C LYS A 121 13.17 -20.20 -19.99
N ARG A 122 13.13 -21.13 -19.04
CA ARG A 122 12.65 -20.86 -17.67
C ARG A 122 13.59 -19.90 -16.93
N GLU A 123 14.88 -19.96 -17.19
CA GLU A 123 15.88 -19.10 -16.56
C GLU A 123 15.68 -17.63 -16.93
N ASP A 124 15.02 -17.35 -18.05
CA ASP A 124 14.82 -15.98 -18.54
C ASP A 124 13.83 -15.21 -17.67
N TYR A 125 12.93 -15.88 -16.94
CA TYR A 125 12.09 -15.25 -15.92
C TYR A 125 12.92 -14.52 -14.84
N PHE A 126 14.11 -15.05 -14.53
CA PHE A 126 15.01 -14.45 -13.55
C PHE A 126 16.04 -13.50 -14.19
N LYS A 127 16.44 -13.75 -15.44
CA LYS A 127 17.43 -12.91 -16.15
C LYS A 127 16.84 -11.60 -16.68
N GLU A 128 15.64 -11.65 -17.25
CA GLU A 128 15.00 -10.49 -17.89
C GLU A 128 14.47 -9.48 -16.86
N LYS A 129 14.27 -9.92 -15.60
CA LYS A 129 13.74 -9.12 -14.47
C LYS A 129 12.37 -8.48 -14.72
N VAL A 130 11.69 -8.85 -15.80
CA VAL A 130 10.30 -8.49 -16.13
C VAL A 130 9.55 -9.77 -16.46
N LEU A 131 8.23 -9.77 -16.31
CA LEU A 131 7.41 -10.93 -16.66
C LEU A 131 7.05 -10.91 -18.16
N PRO A 132 6.67 -12.07 -18.76
CA PRO A 132 6.27 -12.12 -20.16
C PRO A 132 5.18 -11.11 -20.51
N ASP A 133 4.13 -11.01 -19.70
CA ASP A 133 3.00 -10.10 -19.91
C ASP A 133 3.45 -8.63 -19.87
N GLU A 134 4.32 -8.26 -18.93
CA GLU A 134 4.92 -6.91 -18.86
C GLU A 134 5.72 -6.57 -20.12
N LYS A 135 6.49 -7.54 -20.62
CA LYS A 135 7.29 -7.38 -21.83
C LYS A 135 6.40 -7.23 -23.07
N VAL A 136 5.29 -7.95 -23.14
CA VAL A 136 4.27 -7.79 -24.19
C VAL A 136 3.61 -6.42 -24.12
N ILE A 137 3.16 -5.97 -22.94
CA ILE A 137 2.54 -4.65 -22.75
C ILE A 137 3.45 -3.55 -23.29
N LYS A 138 4.73 -3.57 -22.94
CA LYS A 138 5.72 -2.60 -23.47
C LYS A 138 5.89 -2.72 -24.99
N ALA A 139 5.86 -3.93 -25.54
CA ALA A 139 6.01 -4.15 -26.98
C ALA A 139 4.80 -3.63 -27.79
N ILE A 140 3.59 -3.68 -27.22
CA ILE A 140 2.38 -3.17 -27.85
C ILE A 140 2.12 -1.68 -27.57
N GLN A 141 2.94 -0.99 -26.78
CA GLN A 141 2.91 0.48 -26.64
C GLN A 141 3.46 1.20 -27.88
N ASP A 142 2.96 0.81 -29.05
CA ASP A 142 3.28 1.35 -30.36
C ASP A 142 1.97 1.55 -31.12
N LYS A 143 1.73 2.79 -31.57
CA LYS A 143 0.49 3.17 -32.25
C LYS A 143 0.15 2.25 -33.43
N LYS A 144 1.14 1.89 -34.26
CA LYS A 144 0.91 1.06 -35.46
C LYS A 144 0.57 -0.38 -35.10
N ILE A 145 1.17 -0.89 -34.03
CA ILE A 145 0.90 -2.23 -33.52
C ILE A 145 -0.52 -2.29 -32.94
N LEU A 146 -0.91 -1.32 -32.12
CA LEU A 146 -2.28 -1.26 -31.57
C LEU A 146 -3.34 -1.07 -32.65
N GLU A 147 -3.08 -0.22 -33.65
CA GLU A 147 -3.97 -0.07 -34.80
C GLU A 147 -4.25 -1.43 -35.46
N LYS A 148 -3.20 -2.20 -35.72
CA LYS A 148 -3.33 -3.54 -36.32
C LYS A 148 -4.05 -4.53 -35.39
N ILE A 149 -3.76 -4.52 -34.09
CA ILE A 149 -4.46 -5.38 -33.10
C ILE A 149 -5.95 -5.05 -33.05
N PHE A 150 -6.32 -3.76 -32.98
CA PHE A 150 -7.70 -3.33 -32.83
C PHE A 150 -8.53 -3.51 -34.11
N LEU A 151 -7.92 -3.48 -35.29
CA LEU A 151 -8.56 -3.78 -36.56
C LEU A 151 -8.59 -5.29 -36.88
N SER A 152 -7.90 -6.12 -36.10
CA SER A 152 -7.91 -7.57 -36.26
C SER A 152 -9.14 -8.19 -35.63
N SER A 153 -9.51 -9.38 -36.10
CA SER A 153 -10.54 -10.21 -35.49
C SER A 153 -10.11 -11.66 -35.49
N TYR A 154 -10.56 -12.42 -34.50
CA TYR A 154 -10.44 -13.87 -34.52
C TYR A 154 -11.76 -14.47 -34.97
N LYS A 155 -11.71 -15.32 -36.00
CA LYS A 155 -12.88 -16.02 -36.53
C LYS A 155 -12.74 -17.51 -36.35
N TYR A 156 -13.85 -18.16 -36.03
CA TYR A 156 -13.91 -19.61 -35.91
C TYR A 156 -14.95 -20.23 -36.86
N ASP A 157 -14.49 -21.13 -37.72
CA ASP A 157 -15.12 -21.50 -39.00
C ASP A 157 -16.31 -22.48 -38.89
N SER A 158 -16.48 -23.21 -37.78
CA SER A 158 -17.64 -24.13 -37.63
C SER A 158 -18.87 -23.53 -36.94
N ASP A 159 -18.73 -22.41 -36.21
CA ASP A 159 -19.73 -21.98 -35.22
C ASP A 159 -20.05 -20.48 -35.17
N LYS A 160 -19.56 -19.69 -36.15
CA LYS A 160 -19.81 -18.23 -36.23
C LYS A 160 -19.38 -17.44 -34.98
N ILE A 161 -18.29 -17.84 -34.30
CA ILE A 161 -17.70 -17.01 -33.24
C ILE A 161 -16.79 -15.98 -33.91
N ILE A 162 -16.99 -14.70 -33.58
CA ILE A 162 -16.12 -13.62 -34.02
C ILE A 162 -15.76 -12.74 -32.82
N PHE A 163 -14.47 -12.73 -32.48
CA PHE A 163 -13.91 -11.94 -31.39
C PHE A 163 -13.20 -10.69 -31.93
N TYR A 164 -13.54 -9.54 -31.35
CA TYR A 164 -13.01 -8.22 -31.72
C TYR A 164 -12.33 -7.56 -30.51
N PRO A 165 -10.99 -7.40 -30.51
CA PRO A 165 -10.27 -6.76 -29.41
C PRO A 165 -10.75 -5.32 -29.13
N ILE A 166 -11.06 -4.56 -30.18
CA ILE A 166 -11.54 -3.17 -30.05
C ILE A 166 -12.93 -3.09 -29.39
N LYS A 167 -13.84 -4.01 -29.71
CA LYS A 167 -15.18 -4.06 -29.11
C LYS A 167 -15.05 -4.29 -27.60
N ARG A 168 -14.28 -5.32 -27.22
CA ARG A 168 -13.98 -5.63 -25.82
C ARG A 168 -13.42 -4.43 -25.05
N MET A 169 -12.50 -3.68 -25.67
CA MET A 169 -11.88 -2.53 -25.04
C MET A 169 -12.85 -1.34 -24.90
N ILE A 170 -13.66 -1.06 -25.92
CA ILE A 170 -14.71 -0.03 -25.86
C ILE A 170 -15.72 -0.35 -24.76
N ASP A 171 -16.16 -1.61 -24.66
CA ASP A 171 -17.09 -2.04 -23.63
C ASP A 171 -16.48 -1.91 -22.23
N TYR A 172 -15.20 -2.22 -22.07
CA TYR A 172 -14.47 -2.01 -20.81
C TYR A 172 -14.36 -0.54 -20.41
N ILE A 173 -14.08 0.35 -21.36
CA ILE A 173 -14.04 1.80 -21.13
C ILE A 173 -15.41 2.32 -20.69
N LYS A 174 -16.49 1.87 -21.36
CA LYS A 174 -17.87 2.20 -20.98
C LYS A 174 -18.20 1.73 -19.56
N LEU A 175 -17.79 0.52 -19.19
CA LEU A 175 -17.98 -0.01 -17.83
C LEU A 175 -17.26 0.81 -16.76
N ARG A 176 -16.06 1.31 -17.07
CA ARG A 176 -15.32 2.26 -16.23
C ARG A 176 -15.96 3.66 -16.14
N GLY A 177 -17.15 3.85 -16.71
CA GLY A 177 -17.91 5.10 -16.66
C GLY A 177 -17.43 6.16 -17.64
N THR A 178 -16.48 5.83 -18.52
CA THR A 178 -16.03 6.72 -19.58
C THR A 178 -16.83 6.42 -20.83
N GLN A 179 -17.61 7.39 -21.31
CA GLN A 179 -18.26 7.27 -22.60
C GLN A 179 -17.33 7.78 -23.70
N MET A 180 -17.22 7.02 -24.78
CA MET A 180 -16.54 7.43 -26.00
C MET A 180 -17.59 7.50 -27.12
N PRO A 181 -17.65 8.59 -27.89
CA PRO A 181 -18.59 8.73 -28.99
C PRO A 181 -18.09 7.93 -30.18
N LEU A 182 -17.99 6.61 -30.05
CA LEU A 182 -17.49 5.70 -31.09
C LEU A 182 -18.56 4.65 -31.38
N ASN A 183 -18.87 4.50 -32.67
CA ASN A 183 -19.68 3.42 -33.21
C ASN A 183 -18.80 2.48 -34.04
N LEU A 184 -19.01 1.18 -33.83
CA LEU A 184 -18.37 0.13 -34.61
C LEU A 184 -19.36 -0.38 -35.66
N LYS A 185 -18.96 -0.33 -36.93
CA LYS A 185 -19.66 -1.03 -38.03
C LYS A 185 -18.82 -2.22 -38.47
N PHE A 186 -19.48 -3.35 -38.67
CA PHE A 186 -18.88 -4.59 -39.11
C PHE A 186 -19.40 -4.89 -40.52
N ASP A 187 -18.55 -4.76 -41.54
CA ASP A 187 -18.88 -5.04 -42.94
C ASP A 187 -17.84 -6.00 -43.53
N ASN A 188 -18.27 -7.20 -43.93
CA ASN A 188 -17.45 -8.21 -44.61
C ASN A 188 -16.00 -8.28 -44.09
N ASP A 189 -15.87 -8.40 -42.76
CA ASP A 189 -14.60 -8.60 -42.03
C ASP A 189 -13.73 -7.37 -41.82
N LYS A 190 -14.22 -6.20 -42.24
CA LYS A 190 -13.61 -4.92 -41.94
C LYS A 190 -14.36 -4.22 -40.83
N ILE A 191 -13.61 -3.79 -39.83
CA ILE A 191 -14.11 -2.96 -38.74
C ILE A 191 -13.96 -1.52 -39.18
N VAL A 192 -15.08 -0.79 -39.26
CA VAL A 192 -15.08 0.65 -39.46
C VAL A 192 -15.42 1.31 -38.14
N VAL A 193 -14.49 2.12 -37.63
CA VAL A 193 -14.69 2.92 -36.43
C VAL A 193 -15.12 4.31 -36.87
N GLU A 194 -16.31 4.72 -36.45
CA GLU A 194 -16.88 6.04 -36.75
C GLU A 194 -17.15 6.81 -35.45
N PHE A 195 -17.09 8.14 -35.51
CA PHE A 195 -17.61 8.94 -34.41
C PHE A 195 -19.14 8.89 -34.38
N ASP A 196 -19.70 8.65 -33.21
CA ASP A 196 -21.12 8.86 -32.94
C ASP A 196 -21.36 10.36 -32.73
N LYS A 197 -22.04 11.02 -33.68
CA LYS A 197 -22.26 12.49 -33.67
C LYS A 197 -23.33 12.92 -32.67
N ASN A 198 -23.14 12.53 -31.42
CA ASN A 198 -23.96 12.88 -30.28
C ASN A 198 -23.42 14.12 -29.55
N ASP A 199 -24.09 14.56 -28.49
CA ASP A 199 -23.67 15.72 -27.68
C ASP A 199 -22.25 15.61 -27.14
N GLN A 200 -21.73 14.39 -26.92
CA GLN A 200 -20.35 14.20 -26.46
C GLN A 200 -19.34 14.46 -27.57
N TYR A 201 -19.61 14.02 -28.80
CA TYR A 201 -18.76 14.34 -29.94
C TYR A 201 -18.69 15.85 -30.19
N GLU A 202 -19.84 16.53 -30.14
CA GLU A 202 -19.91 17.99 -30.26
C GLU A 202 -19.12 18.70 -29.14
N ARG A 203 -19.10 18.13 -27.93
CA ARG A 203 -18.24 18.62 -26.84
C ARG A 203 -16.76 18.43 -27.15
N LEU A 204 -16.34 17.27 -27.65
CA LEU A 204 -14.94 16.99 -28.00
C LEU A 204 -14.40 17.92 -29.09
N ILE A 205 -15.23 18.29 -30.06
CA ILE A 205 -14.87 19.31 -31.07
C ILE A 205 -14.70 20.68 -30.40
N LYS A 206 -15.65 21.09 -29.55
CA LYS A 206 -15.59 22.38 -28.84
C LYS A 206 -14.38 22.48 -27.92
N THR A 207 -13.93 21.37 -27.32
CA THR A 207 -12.74 21.32 -26.47
C THR A 207 -11.45 21.09 -27.26
N LYS A 208 -11.51 20.98 -28.59
CA LYS A 208 -10.36 20.67 -29.47
C LYS A 208 -9.64 19.35 -29.15
N GLU A 209 -10.28 18.44 -28.42
CA GLU A 209 -9.77 17.08 -28.24
C GLU A 209 -9.88 16.26 -29.52
N VAL A 210 -10.83 16.62 -30.38
CA VAL A 210 -11.05 16.05 -31.70
C VAL A 210 -11.17 17.21 -32.70
N THR A 211 -10.43 17.13 -33.80
CA THR A 211 -10.56 18.03 -34.95
C THR A 211 -11.31 17.32 -36.10
N ASN A 212 -11.72 18.07 -37.12
CA ASN A 212 -12.34 17.48 -38.32
C ASN A 212 -11.44 16.45 -39.02
N ASP A 213 -10.11 16.56 -38.85
CA ASP A 213 -9.12 15.65 -39.43
C ASP A 213 -8.76 14.47 -38.50
N THR A 214 -9.23 14.50 -37.25
CA THR A 214 -8.92 13.44 -36.28
C THR A 214 -9.64 12.16 -36.66
N LYS A 215 -8.89 11.08 -36.90
CA LYS A 215 -9.47 9.77 -37.17
C LYS A 215 -10.02 9.13 -35.89
N PRO A 216 -11.21 8.51 -35.92
CA PRO A 216 -11.82 7.89 -34.73
C PRO A 216 -10.91 6.87 -34.01
N LEU A 217 -10.21 6.02 -34.78
CA LEU A 217 -9.29 5.02 -34.22
C LEU A 217 -8.04 5.65 -33.59
N ASP A 218 -7.54 6.75 -34.16
CA ASP A 218 -6.40 7.47 -33.61
C ASP A 218 -6.75 8.10 -32.25
N TYR A 219 -7.94 8.69 -32.15
CA TYR A 219 -8.47 9.19 -30.89
C TYR A 219 -8.58 8.08 -29.85
N PHE A 220 -9.13 6.92 -30.24
CA PHE A 220 -9.24 5.76 -29.37
C PHE A 220 -7.88 5.28 -28.86
N ILE A 221 -6.90 5.07 -29.75
CA ILE A 221 -5.55 4.61 -29.39
C ILE A 221 -4.88 5.61 -28.45
N ALA A 222 -5.00 6.92 -28.70
CA ALA A 222 -4.42 7.95 -27.84
C ALA A 222 -4.93 7.90 -26.39
N LYS A 223 -6.15 7.41 -26.17
CA LYS A 223 -6.74 7.26 -24.82
C LYS A 223 -6.30 5.98 -24.08
N VAL A 224 -5.83 4.95 -24.80
CA VAL A 224 -5.49 3.64 -24.19
C VAL A 224 -4.01 3.31 -24.21
N ILE A 225 -3.22 3.88 -25.13
CA ILE A 225 -1.82 3.46 -25.36
C ILE A 225 -0.90 3.69 -24.15
N ASN A 226 -1.14 4.74 -23.37
CA ASN A 226 -0.29 5.10 -22.22
C ASN A 226 -0.83 4.62 -20.87
N ASP A 227 -1.95 3.88 -20.86
CA ASP A 227 -2.54 3.33 -19.65
C ASP A 227 -2.35 1.81 -19.64
N ASP A 228 -1.34 1.39 -18.89
CA ASP A 228 -0.96 0.00 -18.67
C ASP A 228 -2.16 -0.87 -18.24
N SER A 229 -3.18 -0.32 -17.56
CA SER A 229 -4.36 -1.08 -17.14
C SER A 229 -5.30 -1.42 -18.30
N PHE A 230 -5.35 -0.59 -19.35
CA PHE A 230 -6.08 -0.94 -20.57
C PHE A 230 -5.32 -2.00 -21.36
N LEU A 231 -4.00 -1.88 -21.45
CA LEU A 231 -3.19 -2.86 -22.16
C LEU A 231 -3.16 -4.23 -21.45
N ASP A 232 -3.11 -4.25 -20.12
CA ASP A 232 -3.28 -5.45 -19.31
C ASP A 232 -4.67 -6.09 -19.52
N TYR A 233 -5.73 -5.27 -19.50
CA TYR A 233 -7.07 -5.78 -19.80
C TYR A 233 -7.20 -6.33 -21.23
N LEU A 234 -6.50 -5.74 -22.20
CA LEU A 234 -6.44 -6.24 -23.58
C LEU A 234 -5.85 -7.65 -23.61
N ILE A 235 -4.71 -7.88 -22.96
CA ILE A 235 -4.03 -9.17 -22.97
C ILE A 235 -4.57 -10.17 -21.94
N SER A 236 -5.51 -9.77 -21.08
CA SER A 236 -6.18 -10.68 -20.15
C SER A 236 -7.12 -11.69 -20.83
N HIS A 237 -7.40 -11.55 -22.13
CA HIS A 237 -8.25 -12.46 -22.90
C HIS A 237 -7.42 -13.37 -23.81
N PRO A 238 -7.59 -14.71 -23.79
CA PRO A 238 -6.70 -15.60 -24.54
C PRO A 238 -6.72 -15.37 -26.07
N LEU A 239 -7.90 -15.14 -26.68
CA LEU A 239 -7.97 -14.80 -28.11
C LEU A 239 -7.28 -13.48 -28.44
N SER A 240 -7.30 -12.53 -27.51
CA SER A 240 -6.58 -11.28 -27.67
C SER A 240 -5.07 -11.50 -27.61
N ARG A 241 -4.58 -12.35 -26.69
CA ARG A 241 -3.16 -12.74 -26.64
C ARG A 241 -2.68 -13.38 -27.93
N LYS A 242 -3.50 -14.25 -28.52
CA LYS A 242 -3.22 -14.86 -29.84
C LYS A 242 -3.06 -13.80 -30.94
N ILE A 243 -4.04 -12.90 -31.08
CA ILE A 243 -3.97 -11.78 -32.04
C ILE A 243 -2.73 -10.91 -31.77
N VAL A 244 -2.48 -10.54 -30.51
CA VAL A 244 -1.33 -9.73 -30.11
C VAL A 244 -0.02 -10.42 -30.50
N TYR A 245 0.12 -11.71 -30.22
CA TYR A 245 1.31 -12.47 -30.58
C TYR A 245 1.53 -12.53 -32.09
N ASP A 246 0.48 -12.81 -32.86
CA ASP A 246 0.55 -12.88 -34.31
C ASP A 246 0.99 -11.52 -34.90
N VAL A 247 0.41 -10.42 -34.41
CA VAL A 247 0.82 -9.06 -34.80
C VAL A 247 2.27 -8.78 -34.40
N LEU A 248 2.70 -9.15 -33.19
CA LEU A 248 4.09 -8.95 -32.76
C LEU A 248 5.07 -9.75 -33.63
N LYS A 249 4.74 -10.99 -33.96
CA LYS A 249 5.55 -11.87 -34.81
C LYS A 249 5.67 -11.33 -36.23
N GLU A 250 4.57 -10.85 -36.82
CA GLU A 250 4.58 -10.21 -38.14
C GLU A 250 5.45 -8.95 -38.17
N ASN A 251 5.54 -8.24 -37.04
CA ASN A 251 6.38 -7.05 -36.88
C ASN A 251 7.78 -7.35 -36.32
N LYS A 252 8.15 -8.62 -36.11
CA LYS A 252 9.42 -9.06 -35.52
C LYS A 252 9.72 -8.42 -34.15
N LYS A 253 8.68 -8.23 -33.32
CA LYS A 253 8.76 -7.59 -32.00
C LYS A 253 8.47 -8.54 -30.82
N GLU A 254 8.32 -9.83 -31.06
CA GLU A 254 7.98 -10.83 -30.03
C GLU A 254 9.12 -11.11 -29.02
N SER A 255 10.38 -10.77 -29.35
CA SER A 255 11.60 -10.84 -28.51
C SER A 255 11.55 -11.78 -27.27
N ASN A 256 12.03 -13.01 -27.44
CA ASN A 256 12.14 -14.05 -26.39
C ASN A 256 10.82 -14.55 -25.77
N ILE A 257 9.66 -14.07 -26.24
CA ILE A 257 8.35 -14.60 -25.84
C ILE A 257 7.89 -15.64 -26.85
N ILE A 258 7.20 -16.66 -26.37
CA ILE A 258 6.40 -17.59 -27.18
C ILE A 258 4.98 -17.62 -26.64
N LEU A 259 4.03 -17.93 -27.54
CA LEU A 259 2.65 -18.20 -27.18
C LEU A 259 2.48 -19.71 -27.03
N SER A 260 2.25 -20.17 -25.81
CA SER A 260 1.99 -21.59 -25.56
C SER A 260 0.52 -21.91 -25.79
N ASP A 261 0.25 -23.00 -26.52
CA ASP A 261 -1.11 -23.45 -26.81
C ASP A 261 -1.86 -23.77 -25.51
N VAL A 262 -1.39 -24.78 -24.75
CA VAL A 262 -1.94 -25.13 -23.41
C VAL A 262 -0.80 -25.19 -22.39
N VAL A 263 -1.01 -24.66 -21.19
CA VAL A 263 -0.07 -24.74 -20.06
C VAL A 263 -0.81 -25.11 -18.78
N PHE A 264 -0.08 -25.69 -17.82
CA PHE A 264 -0.52 -25.67 -16.43
C PHE A 264 -0.35 -24.26 -15.88
N ASN A 265 -1.46 -23.58 -15.58
CA ASN A 265 -1.41 -22.25 -14.98
C ASN A 265 -0.73 -22.29 -13.62
N LEU A 266 -0.88 -23.40 -12.89
CA LEU A 266 -0.18 -23.67 -11.64
C LEU A 266 1.36 -23.63 -11.80
N ASP A 267 1.92 -24.24 -12.85
CA ASP A 267 3.37 -24.19 -13.12
C ASP A 267 3.81 -22.78 -13.51
N LYS A 268 3.05 -22.11 -14.40
CA LYS A 268 3.35 -20.73 -14.82
C LYS A 268 3.35 -19.80 -13.61
N ASN A 269 2.29 -19.81 -12.82
CA ASN A 269 2.11 -18.96 -11.65
C ASN A 269 3.19 -19.21 -10.60
N PHE A 270 3.59 -20.48 -10.39
CA PHE A 270 4.71 -20.81 -9.52
C PHE A 270 6.03 -20.17 -9.98
N ILE A 271 6.38 -20.28 -11.27
CA ILE A 271 7.62 -19.71 -11.82
C ILE A 271 7.59 -18.19 -11.74
N GLU A 272 6.46 -17.57 -12.08
CA GLU A 272 6.30 -16.11 -11.98
C GLU A 272 6.40 -15.62 -10.55
N GLU A 273 5.76 -16.30 -9.59
CA GLU A 273 5.85 -15.99 -8.16
C GLU A 273 7.29 -16.03 -7.68
N LYS A 274 8.02 -17.11 -7.99
CA LYS A 274 9.45 -17.24 -7.69
C LYS A 274 10.28 -16.11 -8.30
N ALA A 275 10.02 -15.78 -9.57
CA ALA A 275 10.71 -14.69 -10.25
C ALA A 275 10.42 -13.33 -9.61
N ARG A 276 9.17 -13.06 -9.20
CA ARG A 276 8.78 -11.85 -8.44
C ARG A 276 9.53 -11.78 -7.12
N LEU A 277 9.48 -12.86 -6.33
CA LEU A 277 10.13 -12.94 -5.01
C LEU A 277 11.66 -12.82 -5.12
N SER A 278 12.26 -13.29 -6.22
CA SER A 278 13.71 -13.13 -6.47
C SER A 278 14.16 -11.67 -6.66
N LYS A 279 13.25 -10.77 -7.07
CA LYS A 279 13.53 -9.32 -7.14
C LYS A 279 13.61 -8.71 -5.75
N VAL A 280 12.92 -9.29 -4.78
CA VAL A 280 12.88 -8.86 -3.38
C VAL A 280 14.10 -9.37 -2.62
N THR A 281 14.46 -10.65 -2.79
CA THR A 281 15.68 -11.22 -2.22
C THR A 281 16.34 -12.17 -3.22
N SER A 282 17.63 -11.96 -3.48
CA SER A 282 18.41 -12.79 -4.41
C SER A 282 18.61 -14.23 -3.93
N LYS A 283 18.24 -14.55 -2.68
CA LYS A 283 18.30 -15.89 -2.12
C LYS A 283 17.20 -16.80 -2.64
N ILE A 284 16.10 -16.21 -3.13
CA ILE A 284 15.03 -16.97 -3.75
C ILE A 284 15.44 -17.25 -5.20
N THR A 285 15.68 -18.52 -5.46
CA THR A 285 16.01 -19.02 -6.78
C THR A 285 14.91 -19.96 -7.24
N PHE A 286 14.97 -20.41 -8.49
CA PHE A 286 14.07 -21.45 -8.95
C PHE A 286 14.16 -22.73 -8.09
N ASN A 287 15.36 -23.07 -7.61
CA ASN A 287 15.64 -24.34 -6.91
C ASN A 287 15.48 -24.28 -5.38
N SER A 288 15.23 -23.11 -4.79
CA SER A 288 15.01 -23.02 -3.34
C SER A 288 13.66 -23.64 -2.95
N ASP A 289 13.57 -24.24 -1.76
CA ASP A 289 12.31 -24.80 -1.24
C ASP A 289 11.43 -23.71 -0.58
N ALA A 290 10.14 -24.00 -0.40
CA ALA A 290 9.18 -23.01 0.11
C ALA A 290 9.45 -22.60 1.56
N LYS A 291 9.97 -23.50 2.40
CA LYS A 291 10.35 -23.17 3.78
C LYS A 291 11.51 -22.19 3.81
N SER A 292 12.56 -22.46 3.05
CA SER A 292 13.71 -21.57 2.90
C SER A 292 13.28 -20.21 2.33
N ASP A 293 12.42 -20.18 1.31
CA ASP A 293 11.90 -18.95 0.74
C ASP A 293 11.13 -18.11 1.76
N PHE A 294 10.17 -18.72 2.48
CA PHE A 294 9.40 -18.03 3.52
C PHE A 294 10.33 -17.45 4.60
N LEU A 295 11.27 -18.27 5.10
CA LEU A 295 12.26 -17.84 6.07
C LEU A 295 13.10 -16.67 5.56
N ASN A 296 13.56 -16.71 4.30
CA ASN A 296 14.34 -15.63 3.70
C ASN A 296 13.53 -14.35 3.54
N LEU A 297 12.24 -14.44 3.17
CA LEU A 297 11.34 -13.28 3.11
C LEU A 297 11.17 -12.63 4.49
N VAL A 298 10.87 -13.43 5.54
CA VAL A 298 10.78 -12.88 6.89
C VAL A 298 12.11 -12.24 7.28
N LYS A 299 13.23 -12.97 7.12
CA LYS A 299 14.57 -12.53 7.56
C LYS A 299 15.07 -11.26 6.86
N ASP A 300 14.80 -11.12 5.57
CA ASP A 300 15.33 -10.03 4.76
C ASP A 300 14.39 -8.81 4.72
N ILE A 301 13.08 -9.01 4.91
CA ILE A 301 12.07 -7.96 4.71
C ILE A 301 11.37 -7.53 6.01
N SER A 302 10.78 -8.48 6.75
CA SER A 302 9.78 -8.13 7.77
C SER A 302 10.18 -8.46 9.20
N ILE A 303 11.31 -9.12 9.45
CA ILE A 303 11.70 -9.60 10.78
C ILE A 303 11.79 -8.49 11.83
N LYS A 304 12.23 -7.27 11.46
CA LYS A 304 12.28 -6.14 12.39
C LYS A 304 10.87 -5.70 12.78
N LYS A 305 10.01 -5.51 11.77
CA LYS A 305 8.61 -5.15 11.94
C LYS A 305 7.87 -6.19 12.79
N LEU A 306 8.09 -7.48 12.56
CA LEU A 306 7.54 -8.57 13.37
C LEU A 306 7.88 -8.41 14.86
N LEU A 307 9.13 -8.08 15.16
CA LEU A 307 9.62 -7.95 16.54
C LEU A 307 9.24 -6.61 17.20
N GLU A 308 9.02 -5.56 16.41
CA GLU A 308 8.64 -4.22 16.87
C GLU A 308 7.11 -4.00 16.92
N THR A 309 6.31 -5.02 16.64
CA THR A 309 4.84 -4.95 16.63
C THR A 309 4.22 -5.78 17.74
N ALA A 310 3.21 -5.22 18.41
CA ALA A 310 2.36 -5.95 19.34
C ALA A 310 1.06 -6.35 18.63
N TYR A 311 0.77 -7.65 18.58
CA TYR A 311 -0.41 -8.17 17.91
C TYR A 311 -1.50 -8.42 18.94
N LYS A 312 -2.68 -7.83 18.74
CA LYS A 312 -3.83 -8.08 19.62
C LYS A 312 -4.56 -9.34 19.14
N ASP A 313 -4.58 -10.37 19.98
CA ASP A 313 -5.39 -11.57 19.79
C ASP A 313 -6.38 -11.69 20.96
N LYS A 314 -7.68 -11.54 20.65
CA LYS A 314 -8.76 -11.43 21.64
C LYS A 314 -8.50 -10.32 22.67
N GLU A 315 -8.29 -10.69 23.94
CA GLU A 315 -8.01 -9.77 25.06
C GLU A 315 -6.53 -9.73 25.47
N GLN A 316 -5.64 -10.47 24.78
CA GLN A 316 -4.22 -10.53 25.12
C GLN A 316 -3.35 -10.02 23.97
N PHE A 317 -2.20 -9.44 24.31
CA PHE A 317 -1.19 -9.04 23.33
C PHE A 317 -0.18 -10.17 23.13
N ILE A 318 0.01 -10.58 21.88
CA ILE A 318 1.12 -11.40 21.45
C ILE A 318 2.26 -10.47 21.03
N ILE A 319 3.43 -10.67 21.65
CA ILE A 319 4.62 -9.84 21.45
C ILE A 319 5.73 -10.77 20.94
N PRO A 320 5.97 -10.82 19.62
CA PRO A 320 6.97 -11.73 19.04
C PRO A 320 8.36 -11.54 19.62
N ALA A 321 8.77 -10.31 19.94
CA ALA A 321 10.05 -10.07 20.59
C ALA A 321 10.17 -10.71 21.98
N SER A 322 9.10 -10.66 22.78
CA SER A 322 9.04 -11.33 24.09
C SER A 322 9.21 -12.84 23.95
N LYS A 323 8.51 -13.44 22.98
CA LYS A 323 8.59 -14.88 22.69
C LYS A 323 9.99 -15.29 22.24
N LEU A 324 10.65 -14.49 21.39
CA LEU A 324 12.02 -14.75 20.95
C LEU A 324 13.02 -14.65 22.12
N ILE A 325 12.86 -13.65 22.99
CA ILE A 325 13.69 -13.50 24.21
C ILE A 325 13.54 -14.75 25.09
N ILE A 326 12.31 -15.19 25.38
CA ILE A 326 12.04 -16.39 26.18
C ILE A 326 12.64 -17.64 25.53
N LEU A 327 12.51 -17.78 24.21
CA LEU A 327 13.08 -18.92 23.48
C LEU A 327 14.60 -18.95 23.59
N LEU A 328 15.26 -17.80 23.47
CA LEU A 328 16.71 -17.67 23.63
C LEU A 328 17.14 -18.06 25.05
N GLU A 329 16.48 -17.53 26.08
CA GLU A 329 16.79 -17.82 27.48
C GLU A 329 16.62 -19.30 27.82
N LYS A 330 15.53 -19.94 27.35
CA LYS A 330 15.31 -21.38 27.51
C LYS A 330 16.41 -22.24 26.90
N ASN A 331 17.03 -21.77 25.82
CA ASN A 331 18.12 -22.45 25.14
C ASN A 331 19.51 -21.99 25.64
N GLY A 332 19.58 -21.39 26.83
CA GLY A 332 20.84 -20.98 27.46
C GLY A 332 21.47 -19.71 26.84
N VAL A 333 20.76 -19.03 25.94
CA VAL A 333 21.19 -17.78 25.32
C VAL A 333 20.63 -16.62 26.15
N LYS A 334 21.39 -16.18 27.16
CA LYS A 334 21.00 -15.01 27.96
C LYS A 334 20.89 -13.77 27.08
N THR A 335 19.73 -13.13 27.08
CA THR A 335 19.51 -11.84 26.43
C THR A 335 19.34 -10.78 27.51
N ASN A 336 19.95 -9.61 27.36
CA ASN A 336 19.65 -8.45 28.19
C ASN A 336 18.62 -7.52 27.53
N ILE A 337 17.97 -7.97 26.45
CA ILE A 337 17.05 -7.12 25.70
C ILE A 337 15.73 -7.14 26.43
N LYS A 338 15.25 -5.97 26.81
CA LYS A 338 13.92 -5.75 27.38
C LYS A 338 13.05 -5.04 26.36
N PHE A 339 11.76 -5.00 26.64
CA PHE A 339 10.78 -4.35 25.77
C PHE A 339 9.76 -3.58 26.59
N ASN A 340 9.32 -2.45 26.05
CA ASN A 340 8.14 -1.71 26.49
C ASN A 340 7.07 -1.81 25.42
N ILE A 341 5.82 -1.86 25.85
CA ILE A 341 4.67 -1.94 24.96
C ILE A 341 3.97 -0.59 24.99
N ASN A 342 3.70 -0.05 23.82
CA ASN A 342 2.72 1.02 23.68
C ASN A 342 1.39 0.40 23.24
N GLU A 343 0.46 0.24 24.17
CA GLU A 343 -0.84 -0.41 23.91
C GLU A 343 -1.73 0.39 22.96
N GLU A 344 -1.63 1.73 22.97
CA GLU A 344 -2.41 2.61 22.10
C GLU A 344 -1.98 2.47 20.64
N ASN A 345 -0.65 2.45 20.40
CA ASN A 345 -0.08 2.40 19.07
C ASN A 345 0.25 0.97 18.60
N LYS A 346 0.06 -0.05 19.45
CA LYS A 346 0.39 -1.46 19.19
C LYS A 346 1.85 -1.67 18.76
N THR A 347 2.77 -0.87 19.30
CA THR A 347 4.20 -0.95 19.01
C THR A 347 4.98 -1.50 20.20
N VAL A 348 6.11 -2.12 19.90
CA VAL A 348 7.03 -2.70 20.87
C VAL A 348 8.36 -1.98 20.72
N GLU A 349 8.75 -1.24 21.76
CA GLU A 349 10.06 -0.60 21.83
C GLU A 349 11.03 -1.54 22.53
N LEU A 350 12.06 -2.00 21.81
CA LEU A 350 13.11 -2.85 22.35
C LEU A 350 14.27 -1.99 22.85
N TYR A 351 14.79 -2.31 24.03
CA TYR A 351 15.92 -1.61 24.66
C TYR A 351 16.85 -2.59 25.39
N TYR A 352 18.06 -2.15 25.74
CA TYR A 352 18.98 -2.97 26.54
C TYR A 352 18.74 -2.73 28.04
N GLY A 353 18.67 -3.80 28.82
CA GLY A 353 18.61 -3.78 30.28
C GLY A 353 19.98 -3.57 30.93
N GLU A 354 19.97 -3.21 32.21
CA GLU A 354 21.11 -2.72 33.00
C GLU A 354 22.25 -3.74 33.21
N ASP A 355 22.01 -5.05 33.03
CA ASP A 355 22.98 -6.10 33.30
C ASP A 355 23.76 -6.50 32.02
N THR A 356 24.95 -5.93 31.84
CA THR A 356 25.70 -5.93 30.56
C THR A 356 26.69 -7.07 30.38
N GLN A 357 26.75 -8.07 31.26
CA GLN A 357 27.82 -9.08 31.25
C GLN A 357 27.71 -10.13 30.12
N ASN A 358 26.57 -10.21 29.43
CA ASN A 358 26.15 -11.17 28.40
C ASN A 358 26.11 -10.77 26.93
N VAL A 359 26.29 -9.48 26.67
CA VAL A 359 25.36 -8.83 25.73
C VAL A 359 25.97 -8.73 24.35
N ASN A 360 25.13 -8.60 23.31
CA ASN A 360 25.40 -8.06 22.01
C ASN A 360 24.73 -6.65 21.94
N THR A 361 25.37 -5.48 22.22
CA THR A 361 24.80 -4.09 22.26
C THR A 361 24.94 -3.23 20.99
N ARG A 362 25.89 -3.57 20.14
CA ARG A 362 26.26 -2.89 18.90
C ARG A 362 25.13 -2.62 17.86
N LEU A 363 23.98 -3.26 17.85
CA LEU A 363 22.90 -3.15 16.85
C LEU A 363 21.79 -2.44 17.59
N LYS A 364 20.77 -1.97 16.87
CA LYS A 364 19.49 -1.75 17.54
C LYS A 364 19.15 -3.01 18.35
N PRO A 365 18.54 -2.85 19.53
CA PRO A 365 18.05 -3.97 20.32
C PRO A 365 17.31 -5.01 19.46
N VAL A 366 16.51 -4.58 18.48
CA VAL A 366 15.88 -5.51 17.53
C VAL A 366 16.87 -6.33 16.70
N ASP A 367 17.88 -5.72 16.06
CA ASP A 367 18.82 -6.52 15.26
C ASP A 367 19.79 -7.33 16.12
N ALA A 368 20.02 -6.89 17.36
CA ALA A 368 20.74 -7.66 18.36
C ALA A 368 20.02 -8.96 18.69
N LEU A 369 18.71 -8.86 18.92
CA LEU A 369 17.82 -9.98 19.17
C LEU A 369 17.82 -10.94 17.97
N ILE A 370 17.67 -10.40 16.77
CA ILE A 370 17.76 -11.15 15.51
C ILE A 370 19.11 -11.87 15.43
N LYS A 371 20.22 -11.18 15.73
CA LYS A 371 21.54 -11.77 15.67
C LYS A 371 21.75 -12.85 16.75
N TYR A 372 21.26 -12.68 17.98
CA TYR A 372 21.26 -13.75 18.99
C TYR A 372 20.60 -15.01 18.46
N ALA A 373 19.39 -14.85 17.95
CA ALA A 373 18.64 -15.92 17.34
C ALA A 373 19.37 -16.55 16.14
N LYS A 374 19.98 -15.75 15.26
CA LYS A 374 20.78 -16.26 14.13
C LYS A 374 21.96 -17.12 14.59
N ASN A 375 22.78 -16.63 15.51
CA ASN A 375 23.97 -17.40 15.92
C ASN A 375 23.62 -18.63 16.76
N ALA A 376 22.50 -18.58 17.47
CA ALA A 376 21.98 -19.75 18.18
C ALA A 376 21.30 -20.75 17.23
N ASN A 377 21.17 -20.42 15.93
CA ASN A 377 20.37 -21.15 14.95
C ASN A 377 18.89 -21.29 15.34
N LEU A 378 18.39 -20.41 16.21
CA LEU A 378 17.02 -20.42 16.71
C LEU A 378 16.09 -19.50 15.94
N LEU A 379 16.62 -18.64 15.06
CA LEU A 379 15.78 -17.67 14.35
C LEU A 379 14.78 -18.37 13.42
N ASP A 380 15.22 -19.40 12.71
CA ASP A 380 14.34 -20.14 11.82
C ASP A 380 13.29 -20.90 12.64
N ASP A 381 13.68 -21.55 13.74
CA ASP A 381 12.78 -22.24 14.68
C ASP A 381 11.75 -21.29 15.32
N PHE A 382 12.17 -20.06 15.66
CA PHE A 382 11.28 -19.02 16.16
C PHE A 382 10.24 -18.62 15.12
N ILE A 383 10.69 -18.33 13.90
CA ILE A 383 9.81 -17.87 12.81
C ILE A 383 8.75 -18.93 12.50
N VAL A 384 9.10 -20.22 12.55
CA VAL A 384 8.18 -21.32 12.23
C VAL A 384 7.43 -21.88 13.43
N SER A 385 7.61 -21.32 14.62
CA SER A 385 6.89 -21.78 15.83
C SER A 385 5.39 -21.51 15.72
N GLU A 386 4.56 -22.41 16.27
CA GLU A 386 3.09 -22.33 16.18
C GLU A 386 2.54 -20.98 16.68
N ASP A 387 3.16 -20.41 17.71
CA ASP A 387 2.78 -19.12 18.31
C ASP A 387 3.15 -17.89 17.45
N ILE A 388 4.02 -18.03 16.44
CA ILE A 388 4.66 -16.91 15.72
C ILE A 388 4.42 -16.95 14.22
N ILE A 389 4.31 -18.14 13.62
CA ILE A 389 4.33 -18.35 12.18
C ILE A 389 3.29 -17.51 11.43
N TYR A 390 2.10 -17.31 12.00
CA TYR A 390 1.04 -16.48 11.45
C TYR A 390 1.31 -14.97 11.57
N TYR A 391 1.94 -14.53 12.66
CA TYR A 391 2.39 -13.15 12.81
C TYR A 391 3.56 -12.84 11.88
N ALA A 392 4.48 -13.80 11.69
CA ALA A 392 5.55 -13.70 10.71
C ALA A 392 4.99 -13.55 9.30
N GLN A 393 3.99 -14.34 8.91
CA GLN A 393 3.27 -14.17 7.65
C GLN A 393 2.58 -12.80 7.57
N SER A 394 1.85 -12.38 8.62
CA SER A 394 1.21 -11.05 8.68
C SER A 394 2.22 -9.92 8.48
N SER A 395 3.43 -10.04 9.04
CA SER A 395 4.47 -9.02 8.88
C SER A 395 4.97 -8.88 7.44
N ILE A 396 5.08 -10.00 6.70
CA ILE A 396 5.41 -9.98 5.26
C ILE A 396 4.26 -9.31 4.47
N PHE A 397 3.01 -9.65 4.78
CA PHE A 397 1.82 -9.09 4.11
C PHE A 397 1.72 -7.58 4.33
N GLU A 398 1.99 -7.12 5.56
CA GLU A 398 2.09 -5.71 5.91
C GLU A 398 3.29 -4.99 5.28
N SER A 399 4.19 -5.74 4.63
CA SER A 399 5.30 -5.23 3.82
C SER A 399 5.00 -5.30 2.31
N GLY A 400 3.77 -5.67 1.94
CA GLY A 400 3.28 -5.71 0.56
C GLY A 400 3.61 -6.99 -0.22
N ILE A 401 4.14 -8.03 0.44
CA ILE A 401 4.54 -9.29 -0.21
C ILE A 401 3.62 -10.41 0.26
N TYR A 402 3.08 -11.22 -0.65
CA TYR A 402 2.05 -12.23 -0.34
C TYR A 402 2.44 -13.61 -0.89
N PRO A 403 3.47 -14.26 -0.34
CA PRO A 403 3.93 -15.55 -0.85
C PRO A 403 2.83 -16.60 -0.68
N LYS A 404 2.49 -17.27 -1.78
CA LYS A 404 1.49 -18.34 -1.81
C LYS A 404 2.05 -19.65 -1.28
N ILE A 405 2.42 -19.67 0.00
CA ILE A 405 3.03 -20.82 0.68
C ILE A 405 2.08 -21.35 1.75
N TYR A 406 1.76 -22.65 1.70
CA TYR A 406 1.06 -23.34 2.76
C TYR A 406 2.05 -23.63 3.89
N LEU A 407 1.87 -22.97 5.03
CA LEU A 407 2.79 -23.04 6.16
C LEU A 407 2.81 -24.41 6.86
N LYS A 408 1.73 -25.18 6.76
CA LYS A 408 1.63 -26.54 7.33
C LYS A 408 2.46 -27.57 6.56
N ASP A 409 2.45 -27.47 5.23
CA ASP A 409 3.06 -28.48 4.35
C ASP A 409 4.40 -28.00 3.77
N TRP A 410 4.79 -26.74 4.01
CA TRP A 410 5.97 -26.10 3.43
C TRP A 410 6.06 -26.27 1.91
N GLN A 411 4.94 -26.02 1.26
CA GLN A 411 4.82 -26.14 -0.18
C GLN A 411 4.13 -24.89 -0.74
N TYR A 412 4.56 -24.46 -1.92
CA TYR A 412 3.81 -23.45 -2.66
C TYR A 412 2.44 -24.00 -3.00
N SER A 413 1.40 -23.19 -2.81
CA SER A 413 0.02 -23.62 -3.05
C SER A 413 -0.15 -24.14 -4.47
N TYR A 414 0.46 -23.47 -5.45
CA TYR A 414 0.43 -23.88 -6.84
C TYR A 414 0.98 -25.29 -7.09
N ILE A 415 2.05 -25.70 -6.39
CA ILE A 415 2.63 -27.03 -6.56
C ILE A 415 1.70 -28.07 -5.94
N LYS A 416 1.22 -27.82 -4.72
CA LYS A 416 0.29 -28.70 -4.03
C LYS A 416 -0.99 -28.91 -4.84
N ASP A 417 -1.60 -27.81 -5.28
CA ASP A 417 -2.83 -27.83 -6.08
C ASP A 417 -2.62 -28.58 -7.41
N LYS A 418 -1.38 -28.60 -7.95
CA LYS A 418 -1.05 -29.36 -9.17
C LYS A 418 -0.88 -30.84 -8.86
N GLU A 419 -0.17 -31.19 -7.80
CA GLU A 419 0.00 -32.58 -7.37
C GLU A 419 -1.37 -33.23 -7.09
N ASP A 420 -2.26 -32.53 -6.40
CA ASP A 420 -3.63 -32.96 -6.16
C ASP A 420 -4.43 -33.10 -7.47
N LEU A 421 -4.15 -32.25 -8.47
CA LEU A 421 -4.84 -32.28 -9.76
C LEU A 421 -4.43 -33.47 -10.64
N VAL A 422 -3.15 -33.84 -10.65
CA VAL A 422 -2.61 -34.90 -11.52
C VAL A 422 -2.38 -36.23 -10.78
N ASP A 423 -2.91 -36.37 -9.57
CA ASP A 423 -2.78 -37.60 -8.79
C ASP A 423 -3.30 -38.82 -9.57
N GLY A 424 -2.53 -39.92 -9.54
CA GLY A 424 -2.79 -41.12 -10.34
C GLY A 424 -2.35 -41.06 -11.82
N GLU A 425 -1.77 -39.95 -12.30
CA GLU A 425 -1.23 -39.83 -13.66
C GLU A 425 0.28 -40.14 -13.77
N LYS A 426 0.80 -40.16 -15.00
CA LYS A 426 2.26 -40.22 -15.24
C LYS A 426 2.92 -38.94 -14.70
N LYS A 427 4.01 -39.10 -13.95
CA LYS A 427 4.77 -38.00 -13.29
C LYS A 427 5.17 -36.85 -14.24
N ASP A 428 5.41 -37.15 -15.52
CA ASP A 428 5.85 -36.18 -16.53
C ASP A 428 4.78 -35.89 -17.61
N ILE A 429 3.49 -36.09 -17.30
CA ILE A 429 2.42 -35.80 -18.26
C ILE A 429 2.46 -34.34 -18.72
N SER A 430 2.37 -34.13 -20.03
CA SER A 430 2.37 -32.77 -20.58
C SER A 430 1.04 -32.06 -20.28
N ALA A 431 1.07 -30.73 -20.14
CA ALA A 431 -0.15 -29.95 -19.90
C ALA A 431 -1.23 -30.19 -20.96
N LYS A 432 -0.82 -30.34 -22.22
CA LYS A 432 -1.73 -30.62 -23.34
C LYS A 432 -2.35 -32.01 -23.25
N GLU A 433 -1.53 -33.04 -23.02
CA GLU A 433 -2.02 -34.43 -22.88
C GLU A 433 -3.00 -34.57 -21.71
N PHE A 434 -2.65 -33.99 -20.55
CA PHE A 434 -3.54 -34.02 -19.39
C PHE A 434 -4.81 -33.20 -19.62
N PHE A 435 -4.72 -32.01 -20.23
CA PHE A 435 -5.88 -31.19 -20.57
C PHE A 435 -6.87 -31.91 -21.51
N GLU A 436 -6.37 -32.56 -22.56
CA GLU A 436 -7.19 -33.31 -23.51
C GLU A 436 -7.89 -34.49 -22.82
N LYS A 437 -7.16 -35.24 -21.97
CA LYS A 437 -7.74 -36.31 -21.15
C LYS A 437 -8.79 -35.78 -20.18
N TYR A 438 -8.44 -34.75 -19.42
CA TYR A 438 -9.31 -34.14 -18.40
C TYR A 438 -10.62 -33.63 -19.00
N ALA A 439 -10.55 -32.98 -20.16
CA ALA A 439 -11.75 -32.53 -20.88
C ALA A 439 -12.61 -33.71 -21.37
N LYS A 440 -11.97 -34.77 -21.88
CA LYS A 440 -12.66 -35.99 -22.33
C LYS A 440 -13.38 -36.69 -21.18
N ASP A 441 -12.76 -36.79 -20.00
CA ASP A 441 -13.36 -37.37 -18.80
C ASP A 441 -14.62 -36.60 -18.35
N HIS A 442 -14.70 -35.31 -18.69
CA HIS A 442 -15.86 -34.46 -18.47
C HIS A 442 -16.84 -34.39 -19.66
N SER A 443 -16.71 -35.28 -20.65
CA SER A 443 -17.52 -35.30 -21.88
C SER A 443 -17.42 -34.03 -22.76
N LEU A 444 -16.37 -33.24 -22.57
CA LEU A 444 -16.09 -32.00 -23.31
C LEU A 444 -15.00 -32.19 -24.37
N ASP A 445 -15.07 -33.28 -25.13
CA ASP A 445 -14.20 -33.51 -26.29
C ASP A 445 -14.65 -32.60 -27.46
N PHE A 446 -13.93 -31.50 -27.67
CA PHE A 446 -14.10 -30.60 -28.81
C PHE A 446 -12.80 -30.61 -29.63
N LYS A 447 -12.92 -30.48 -30.96
CA LYS A 447 -11.74 -30.45 -31.84
C LYS A 447 -10.82 -29.25 -31.59
N ASP A 448 -11.35 -28.17 -31.02
CA ASP A 448 -10.63 -26.93 -30.79
C ASP A 448 -10.30 -26.76 -29.31
N ASN A 449 -9.01 -26.61 -29.02
CA ASN A 449 -8.49 -26.48 -27.66
C ASN A 449 -9.04 -25.24 -26.95
N TYR A 450 -9.32 -24.14 -27.65
CA TYR A 450 -9.85 -22.92 -27.05
C TYR A 450 -11.31 -23.07 -26.63
N LEU A 451 -12.14 -23.62 -27.50
CA LEU A 451 -13.54 -23.89 -27.19
C LEU A 451 -13.65 -24.92 -26.06
N GLN A 452 -12.81 -25.95 -26.10
CA GLN A 452 -12.70 -26.93 -25.04
C GLN A 452 -12.31 -26.28 -23.71
N PHE A 453 -11.27 -25.45 -23.72
CA PHE A 453 -10.78 -24.74 -22.55
C PHE A 453 -11.83 -23.82 -21.94
N SER A 454 -12.48 -23.01 -22.77
CA SER A 454 -13.46 -22.02 -22.34
C SER A 454 -14.71 -22.68 -21.76
N THR A 455 -15.18 -23.75 -22.40
CA THR A 455 -16.33 -24.54 -21.95
C THR A 455 -16.01 -25.30 -20.66
N LEU A 456 -14.81 -25.88 -20.57
CA LEU A 456 -14.32 -26.54 -19.36
C LEU A 456 -14.19 -25.56 -18.19
N SER A 457 -13.74 -24.34 -18.45
CA SER A 457 -13.60 -23.29 -17.41
C SER A 457 -14.93 -22.94 -16.76
N ILE A 458 -16.03 -22.88 -17.53
CA ILE A 458 -17.38 -22.69 -16.98
C ILE A 458 -17.79 -23.91 -16.14
N LEU A 459 -17.57 -25.13 -16.65
CA LEU A 459 -17.92 -26.36 -15.94
C LEU A 459 -17.16 -26.48 -14.60
N GLU A 460 -15.87 -26.18 -14.59
CA GLU A 460 -15.02 -26.17 -13.39
C GLU A 460 -15.53 -25.17 -12.35
N LYS A 461 -15.87 -23.95 -12.77
CA LYS A 461 -16.51 -22.97 -11.89
C LYS A 461 -17.79 -23.53 -11.27
N ILE A 462 -18.64 -24.18 -12.06
CA ILE A 462 -19.88 -24.80 -11.55
C ILE A 462 -19.58 -25.92 -10.55
N ASN A 463 -18.63 -26.79 -10.87
CA ASN A 463 -18.30 -27.96 -10.07
C ASN A 463 -17.62 -27.60 -8.74
N SER A 464 -16.93 -26.45 -8.66
CA SER A 464 -16.22 -25.95 -7.47
C SER A 464 -17.09 -25.87 -6.20
N ARG A 465 -18.43 -25.83 -6.30
CA ARG A 465 -19.33 -25.63 -5.15
C ARG A 465 -19.60 -26.82 -4.25
N GLY A 466 -18.97 -27.98 -4.42
CA GLY A 466 -19.04 -29.08 -3.42
C GLY A 466 -20.44 -29.31 -2.82
N TYR A 467 -20.55 -29.19 -1.49
CA TYR A 467 -21.79 -29.30 -0.67
C TYR A 467 -22.65 -28.03 -0.62
N LEU A 468 -22.17 -26.91 -1.18
CA LEU A 468 -22.88 -25.64 -1.34
C LEU A 468 -23.58 -25.54 -2.71
N ALA A 469 -24.00 -26.67 -3.29
CA ALA A 469 -24.56 -26.75 -4.63
C ALA A 469 -25.81 -25.86 -4.86
N TYR A 470 -26.50 -25.50 -3.77
CA TYR A 470 -27.67 -24.61 -3.73
C TYR A 470 -27.32 -23.12 -3.77
N SER A 471 -26.06 -22.75 -3.56
CA SER A 471 -25.59 -21.35 -3.65
C SER A 471 -25.21 -21.03 -5.11
N PRO A 472 -25.64 -19.88 -5.65
CA PRO A 472 -25.27 -19.49 -7.00
C PRO A 472 -23.77 -19.22 -7.15
N ILE A 473 -23.28 -19.41 -8.37
CA ILE A 473 -21.88 -19.21 -8.76
C ILE A 473 -21.83 -18.19 -9.88
N GLU A 474 -21.07 -17.13 -9.69
CA GLU A 474 -20.83 -16.15 -10.73
C GLU A 474 -19.97 -16.74 -11.86
N ILE A 475 -20.53 -16.75 -13.08
CA ILE A 475 -19.86 -17.20 -14.29
C ILE A 475 -19.22 -16.02 -15.01
N ALA A 476 -19.98 -14.94 -15.18
CA ALA A 476 -19.55 -13.71 -15.85
C ALA A 476 -20.27 -12.49 -15.27
N LYS A 477 -19.57 -11.36 -15.19
CA LYS A 477 -20.13 -10.05 -14.82
C LYS A 477 -20.28 -9.13 -16.02
N ASN A 478 -21.02 -8.05 -15.82
CA ASN A 478 -21.11 -6.92 -16.74
C ASN A 478 -21.73 -7.30 -18.10
N LEU A 479 -22.78 -8.14 -18.08
CA LEU A 479 -23.52 -8.47 -19.29
C LEU A 479 -24.20 -7.22 -19.85
N ASN A 480 -24.06 -6.99 -21.15
CA ASN A 480 -24.77 -5.91 -21.81
C ASN A 480 -26.24 -6.32 -22.08
N LYS A 481 -27.14 -5.35 -22.25
CA LYS A 481 -28.58 -5.62 -22.44
C LYS A 481 -28.87 -6.57 -23.60
N ASN A 482 -28.11 -6.49 -24.69
CA ASN A 482 -28.31 -7.36 -25.85
C ASN A 482 -27.87 -8.81 -25.55
N SER A 483 -26.82 -9.00 -24.75
CA SER A 483 -26.39 -10.32 -24.26
C SER A 483 -27.47 -10.96 -23.41
N ILE A 484 -28.10 -10.19 -22.52
CA ILE A 484 -29.14 -10.68 -21.60
C ILE A 484 -30.29 -11.29 -22.39
N VAL A 485 -30.85 -10.54 -23.34
CA VAL A 485 -31.99 -11.01 -24.15
C VAL A 485 -31.65 -12.29 -24.90
N LYS A 486 -30.45 -12.35 -25.51
CA LYS A 486 -30.00 -13.53 -26.27
C LYS A 486 -29.80 -14.76 -25.37
N ILE A 487 -29.23 -14.57 -24.18
CA ILE A 487 -29.03 -15.63 -23.19
C ILE A 487 -30.38 -16.13 -22.69
N GLU A 488 -31.29 -15.25 -22.28
CA GLU A 488 -32.62 -15.63 -21.77
C GLU A 488 -33.50 -16.32 -22.82
N GLU A 489 -33.34 -16.00 -24.11
CA GLU A 489 -34.08 -16.63 -25.21
C GLU A 489 -33.60 -18.05 -25.51
N ARG A 490 -32.28 -18.30 -25.45
CA ARG A 490 -31.68 -19.58 -25.90
C ARG A 490 -31.32 -20.54 -24.78
N ILE A 491 -31.06 -20.05 -23.58
CA ILE A 491 -30.66 -20.88 -22.43
C ILE A 491 -31.91 -21.18 -21.60
N PRO A 492 -32.36 -22.44 -21.53
CA PRO A 492 -33.57 -22.80 -20.81
C PRO A 492 -33.50 -22.38 -19.34
N LYS A 493 -34.61 -21.90 -18.75
CA LYS A 493 -34.64 -21.46 -17.33
C LYS A 493 -34.34 -22.58 -16.34
N ASP A 494 -34.60 -23.82 -16.72
CA ASP A 494 -34.31 -25.03 -15.95
C ASP A 494 -32.86 -25.54 -16.14
N SER A 495 -32.06 -24.88 -16.99
CA SER A 495 -30.64 -25.24 -17.23
C SER A 495 -29.73 -25.01 -16.01
N GLY A 496 -30.20 -24.25 -15.03
CA GLY A 496 -29.40 -23.80 -13.89
C GLY A 496 -28.63 -22.51 -14.12
N PHE A 497 -28.65 -21.92 -15.32
CA PHE A 497 -28.12 -20.58 -15.55
C PHE A 497 -29.20 -19.52 -15.36
N GLU A 498 -28.85 -18.42 -14.70
CA GLU A 498 -29.77 -17.31 -14.43
C GLU A 498 -29.02 -15.98 -14.53
N ILE A 499 -29.71 -14.94 -14.99
CA ILE A 499 -29.18 -13.58 -14.98
C ILE A 499 -29.75 -12.86 -13.77
N ILE A 500 -28.86 -12.34 -12.92
CA ILE A 500 -29.25 -11.56 -11.76
C ILE A 500 -28.71 -10.14 -11.84
N LEU A 501 -29.40 -9.22 -11.18
CA LEU A 501 -28.95 -7.85 -11.00
C LEU A 501 -28.18 -7.75 -9.68
N GLU A 502 -26.90 -7.45 -9.77
CA GLU A 502 -26.01 -7.28 -8.63
C GLU A 502 -25.57 -5.83 -8.48
N SER A 503 -25.17 -5.48 -7.25
CA SER A 503 -24.60 -4.17 -6.94
C SER A 503 -23.09 -4.28 -6.89
N ASN A 504 -22.39 -3.63 -7.81
CA ASN A 504 -20.93 -3.60 -7.84
C ASN A 504 -20.40 -2.27 -7.31
N ARG A 505 -19.35 -2.30 -6.49
CA ARG A 505 -18.72 -1.07 -5.99
C ARG A 505 -18.13 -0.28 -7.15
N ASN A 506 -18.28 1.03 -7.13
CA ASN A 506 -17.74 1.89 -8.18
C ASN A 506 -17.14 3.16 -7.55
N TYR A 507 -15.98 3.55 -8.05
CA TYR A 507 -15.30 4.79 -7.68
C TYR A 507 -15.39 5.73 -8.89
N PRO A 508 -16.38 6.65 -8.95
CA PRO A 508 -16.67 7.43 -10.14
C PRO A 508 -15.49 8.25 -10.66
N PHE A 509 -14.62 8.70 -9.76
CA PHE A 509 -13.47 9.55 -10.07
C PHE A 509 -12.13 8.80 -10.16
N ARG A 510 -12.17 7.47 -10.17
CA ARG A 510 -11.00 6.60 -10.41
C ARG A 510 -9.87 6.89 -9.41
N ASN A 511 -8.73 7.41 -9.86
CA ASN A 511 -7.55 7.66 -9.03
C ASN A 511 -7.74 8.74 -7.96
N LEU A 512 -8.72 9.64 -8.16
CA LEU A 512 -8.94 10.78 -7.30
C LEU A 512 -9.20 10.37 -5.85
N ALA A 513 -8.39 10.89 -4.92
CA ALA A 513 -8.44 10.58 -3.49
C ALA A 513 -8.27 9.08 -3.15
N SER A 514 -7.55 8.30 -3.97
CA SER A 514 -7.45 6.85 -3.80
C SER A 514 -6.90 6.41 -2.44
N HIS A 515 -5.89 7.07 -1.89
CA HIS A 515 -5.33 6.71 -0.57
C HIS A 515 -6.29 7.02 0.59
N MET A 516 -7.16 8.02 0.42
CA MET A 516 -8.19 8.34 1.40
C MET A 516 -9.31 7.30 1.35
N LEU A 517 -9.89 7.09 0.16
CA LEU A 517 -11.00 6.15 -0.03
C LEU A 517 -10.56 4.73 0.30
N GLY A 518 -9.37 4.36 -0.17
CA GLY A 518 -8.87 3.00 -0.16
C GLY A 518 -9.61 2.13 -1.17
N TYR A 519 -9.53 0.82 -0.96
CA TYR A 519 -10.12 -0.17 -1.85
C TYR A 519 -10.73 -1.32 -1.08
N ILE A 520 -11.54 -2.11 -1.78
CA ILE A 520 -12.16 -3.33 -1.27
C ILE A 520 -11.49 -4.56 -1.86
N GLY A 521 -11.62 -5.72 -1.22
CA GLY A 521 -11.11 -6.99 -1.75
C GLY A 521 -11.69 -8.19 -1.01
N LYS A 522 -11.54 -9.38 -1.60
CA LYS A 522 -11.97 -10.64 -0.98
C LYS A 522 -11.16 -10.94 0.28
N ILE A 523 -11.77 -11.60 1.25
CA ILE A 523 -11.07 -12.17 2.41
C ILE A 523 -10.05 -13.20 1.90
N SER A 524 -8.76 -13.01 2.21
CA SER A 524 -7.70 -13.80 1.60
C SER A 524 -6.55 -14.20 2.52
N SER A 525 -6.36 -13.50 3.64
CA SER A 525 -5.35 -13.85 4.64
C SER A 525 -5.98 -14.56 5.84
N GLU A 526 -5.21 -15.40 6.52
CA GLU A 526 -5.67 -16.15 7.71
C GLU A 526 -6.17 -15.21 8.81
N LYS A 527 -5.45 -14.12 9.08
CA LYS A 527 -5.87 -13.05 10.00
C LYS A 527 -7.24 -12.43 9.63
N GLU A 528 -7.52 -12.28 8.34
CA GLU A 528 -8.83 -11.78 7.89
C GLU A 528 -9.91 -12.86 8.01
N ILE A 529 -9.59 -14.13 7.78
CA ILE A 529 -10.51 -15.25 8.01
C ILE A 529 -10.90 -15.27 9.48
N ASP A 530 -9.93 -15.20 10.39
CA ASP A 530 -10.19 -15.16 11.84
C ASP A 530 -11.04 -13.94 12.23
N LYS A 531 -10.63 -12.74 11.79
CA LYS A 531 -11.33 -11.48 12.10
C LYS A 531 -12.75 -11.45 11.53
N TYR A 532 -12.91 -11.75 10.24
CA TYR A 532 -14.15 -11.51 9.52
C TYR A 532 -15.04 -12.75 9.48
N VAL A 533 -14.51 -13.93 9.16
CA VAL A 533 -15.30 -15.17 9.04
C VAL A 533 -15.58 -15.76 10.43
N GLU A 534 -14.55 -15.97 11.25
CA GLU A 534 -14.74 -16.63 12.54
C GLU A 534 -15.41 -15.73 13.57
N TYR A 535 -14.91 -14.50 13.74
CA TYR A 535 -15.43 -13.57 14.76
C TYR A 535 -16.64 -12.77 14.26
N LYS A 536 -16.53 -12.06 13.13
CA LYS A 536 -17.62 -11.20 12.62
C LYS A 536 -18.67 -11.92 11.76
N LYS A 537 -18.54 -13.24 11.55
CA LYS A 537 -19.50 -14.08 10.81
C LYS A 537 -19.78 -13.63 9.38
N TYR A 538 -18.76 -13.14 8.67
CA TYR A 538 -18.79 -12.93 7.23
C TYR A 538 -18.73 -14.27 6.50
N ASP A 539 -19.21 -14.30 5.26
CA ASP A 539 -18.94 -15.41 4.36
C ASP A 539 -17.51 -15.27 3.82
N LEU A 540 -16.80 -16.39 3.60
CA LEU A 540 -15.42 -16.35 3.07
C LEU A 540 -15.31 -15.62 1.72
N ASN A 541 -16.38 -15.62 0.93
CA ASN A 541 -16.43 -14.96 -0.37
C ASN A 541 -16.82 -13.48 -0.28
N ASP A 542 -17.06 -12.95 0.92
CA ASP A 542 -17.40 -11.55 1.10
C ASP A 542 -16.26 -10.62 0.71
N VAL A 543 -16.65 -9.46 0.19
CA VAL A 543 -15.75 -8.39 -0.16
C VAL A 543 -15.77 -7.37 0.96
N ILE A 544 -14.60 -7.11 1.54
CA ILE A 544 -14.39 -6.22 2.67
C ILE A 544 -13.54 -5.01 2.25
N GLY A 545 -13.65 -3.91 2.99
CA GLY A 545 -12.67 -2.84 2.92
C GLY A 545 -11.29 -3.32 3.33
N LYS A 546 -10.26 -2.98 2.54
CA LYS A 546 -8.87 -3.40 2.74
C LYS A 546 -7.93 -2.26 3.09
N TYR A 547 -8.31 -1.03 2.76
CA TYR A 547 -7.49 0.16 2.95
C TYR A 547 -8.38 1.39 3.15
N GLY A 548 -7.82 2.48 3.70
CA GLY A 548 -8.45 3.80 3.77
C GLY A 548 -9.77 3.81 4.54
N LEU A 549 -10.70 4.66 4.09
CA LEU A 549 -12.04 4.77 4.65
C LEU A 549 -12.88 3.50 4.43
N GLU A 550 -12.66 2.76 3.33
CA GLU A 550 -13.35 1.49 3.09
C GLU A 550 -13.08 0.46 4.19
N GLU A 551 -11.83 0.32 4.66
CA GLU A 551 -11.49 -0.56 5.80
C GLU A 551 -11.93 0.04 7.13
N SER A 552 -11.63 1.32 7.34
CA SER A 552 -11.84 1.99 8.64
C SER A 552 -13.33 2.07 9.00
N PHE A 553 -14.20 2.15 7.99
CA PHE A 553 -15.66 2.21 8.15
C PHE A 553 -16.38 0.96 7.60
N GLU A 554 -15.69 -0.18 7.47
CA GLU A 554 -16.27 -1.44 6.97
C GLU A 554 -17.59 -1.81 7.69
N ASP A 555 -17.62 -1.71 9.02
CA ASP A 555 -18.83 -2.03 9.82
C ASP A 555 -20.01 -1.07 9.54
N THR A 556 -19.70 0.18 9.18
CA THR A 556 -20.70 1.19 8.81
C THR A 556 -21.20 0.98 7.39
N LEU A 557 -20.28 0.64 6.47
CA LEU A 557 -20.53 0.59 5.03
C LEU A 557 -21.12 -0.74 4.55
N ARG A 558 -20.83 -1.88 5.17
CA ARG A 558 -21.19 -3.19 4.58
C ARG A 558 -22.70 -3.48 4.48
N GLY A 559 -23.50 -2.88 5.36
CA GLY A 559 -24.92 -3.20 5.52
C GLY A 559 -25.18 -4.48 6.31
N VAL A 560 -26.41 -4.98 6.26
CA VAL A 560 -26.82 -6.23 6.91
C VAL A 560 -27.38 -7.15 5.84
N LYS A 561 -26.76 -8.31 5.66
CA LYS A 561 -27.25 -9.32 4.72
C LYS A 561 -28.66 -9.79 5.10
N GLY A 562 -29.48 -10.00 4.07
CA GLY A 562 -30.75 -10.68 4.21
C GLY A 562 -30.55 -12.19 4.32
N LYS A 563 -31.59 -12.92 4.68
CA LYS A 563 -31.56 -14.38 4.79
C LYS A 563 -32.79 -14.97 4.13
N LYS A 564 -32.58 -16.02 3.37
CA LYS A 564 -33.63 -16.82 2.76
C LYS A 564 -33.49 -18.27 3.24
N LEU A 565 -34.46 -18.74 4.00
CA LEU A 565 -34.54 -20.14 4.42
C LEU A 565 -35.27 -20.93 3.33
N VAL A 566 -34.61 -21.94 2.79
CA VAL A 566 -35.15 -22.78 1.72
C VAL A 566 -35.13 -24.25 2.12
N TYR A 567 -36.13 -25.00 1.68
CA TYR A 567 -36.07 -26.45 1.71
C TYR A 567 -35.19 -26.96 0.56
N THR A 568 -34.31 -27.90 0.87
CA THR A 568 -33.52 -28.64 -0.10
C THR A 568 -33.81 -30.13 -0.01
N ASP A 569 -33.91 -30.81 -1.14
CA ASP A 569 -33.95 -32.28 -1.17
C ASP A 569 -32.58 -32.90 -0.85
N VAL A 570 -32.50 -34.23 -0.89
CA VAL A 570 -31.26 -35.00 -0.61
C VAL A 570 -30.13 -34.73 -1.63
N TYR A 571 -30.43 -34.12 -2.77
CA TYR A 571 -29.48 -33.72 -3.80
C TYR A 571 -29.14 -32.22 -3.75
N GLY A 572 -29.70 -31.47 -2.79
CA GLY A 572 -29.48 -30.04 -2.62
C GLY A 572 -30.40 -29.16 -3.48
N LYS A 573 -31.40 -29.73 -4.16
CA LYS A 573 -32.33 -28.99 -5.02
C LYS A 573 -33.29 -28.16 -4.18
N THR A 574 -33.35 -26.86 -4.45
CA THR A 574 -34.29 -25.95 -3.77
C THR A 574 -35.74 -26.25 -4.16
N THR A 575 -36.61 -26.47 -3.16
CA THR A 575 -38.04 -26.79 -3.40
C THR A 575 -38.97 -25.62 -3.04
N ASP A 576 -38.82 -25.03 -1.85
CA ASP A 576 -39.69 -23.95 -1.36
C ASP A 576 -38.96 -22.97 -0.44
N VAL A 577 -39.42 -21.71 -0.43
CA VAL A 577 -38.95 -20.65 0.47
C VAL A 577 -39.81 -20.64 1.73
N ILE A 578 -39.19 -20.86 2.89
CA ILE A 578 -39.87 -20.89 4.19
C ILE A 578 -40.04 -19.47 4.71
N GLU A 579 -38.95 -18.72 4.68
CA GLU A 579 -38.85 -17.40 5.28
C GLU A 579 -37.81 -16.58 4.52
N GLU A 580 -38.13 -15.31 4.26
CA GLU A 580 -37.21 -14.37 3.63
C GLU A 580 -37.16 -13.07 4.43
N THR A 581 -35.95 -12.69 4.84
CA THR A 581 -35.64 -11.38 5.42
C THR A 581 -34.83 -10.60 4.40
N LYS A 582 -35.31 -9.39 4.06
CA LYS A 582 -34.62 -8.53 3.10
C LYS A 582 -33.32 -8.00 3.68
N SER A 583 -32.33 -7.81 2.82
CA SER A 583 -31.08 -7.15 3.21
C SER A 583 -31.31 -5.66 3.50
N VAL A 584 -30.51 -5.10 4.39
CA VAL A 584 -30.51 -3.68 4.73
C VAL A 584 -29.20 -3.06 4.20
N PRO A 585 -29.27 -2.03 3.35
CA PRO A 585 -28.08 -1.35 2.87
C PRO A 585 -27.23 -0.72 3.98
N GLY A 586 -25.94 -0.56 3.72
CA GLY A 586 -25.02 0.12 4.62
C GLY A 586 -25.31 1.61 4.80
N ASN A 587 -24.81 2.16 5.89
CA ASN A 587 -24.94 3.58 6.21
C ASN A 587 -24.05 4.42 5.28
N ASN A 588 -24.49 5.64 4.98
CA ASN A 588 -23.77 6.57 4.13
C ASN A 588 -22.78 7.42 4.94
N LEU A 589 -21.56 7.53 4.44
CA LEU A 589 -20.49 8.32 5.03
C LEU A 589 -20.35 9.64 4.27
N TYR A 590 -20.32 10.77 4.98
CA TYR A 590 -20.02 12.08 4.40
C TYR A 590 -18.67 12.53 4.91
N THR A 591 -17.73 12.73 3.99
CA THR A 591 -16.39 13.20 4.31
C THR A 591 -16.34 14.73 4.43
N SER A 592 -15.22 15.25 4.93
CA SER A 592 -14.91 16.68 4.92
C SER A 592 -14.28 17.16 3.62
N ILE A 593 -13.84 16.24 2.75
CA ILE A 593 -13.22 16.55 1.46
C ILE A 593 -14.18 17.35 0.59
N ASP A 594 -13.65 18.37 -0.06
CA ASP A 594 -14.30 19.00 -1.20
C ASP A 594 -13.74 18.40 -2.49
N ILE A 595 -14.58 17.74 -3.27
CA ILE A 595 -14.09 16.98 -4.43
C ILE A 595 -13.48 17.86 -5.53
N ASN A 596 -13.96 19.10 -5.65
CA ASN A 596 -13.40 20.03 -6.63
C ASN A 596 -12.02 20.51 -6.16
N LEU A 597 -11.88 20.85 -4.88
CA LEU A 597 -10.57 21.21 -4.33
C LEU A 597 -9.58 20.04 -4.40
N GLN A 598 -10.00 18.82 -4.05
CA GLN A 598 -9.15 17.63 -4.15
C GLN A 598 -8.63 17.45 -5.59
N ARG A 599 -9.52 17.50 -6.58
CA ARG A 599 -9.15 17.36 -8.00
C ARG A 599 -8.15 18.40 -8.44
N GLN A 600 -8.41 19.66 -8.11
CA GLN A 600 -7.50 20.75 -8.45
C GLN A 600 -6.16 20.61 -7.73
N THR A 601 -6.15 20.18 -6.47
CA THR A 601 -4.92 19.93 -5.73
C THR A 601 -4.09 18.82 -6.37
N GLU A 602 -4.71 17.69 -6.75
CA GLU A 602 -4.00 16.61 -7.43
C GLU A 602 -3.40 17.08 -8.76
N LYS A 603 -4.17 17.82 -9.57
CA LYS A 603 -3.70 18.41 -10.82
C LYS A 603 -2.53 19.37 -10.59
N ILE A 604 -2.66 20.27 -9.60
CA ILE A 604 -1.61 21.20 -9.17
C ILE A 604 -0.31 20.46 -8.87
N ILE A 605 -0.39 19.31 -8.19
CA ILE A 605 0.76 18.49 -7.82
C ILE A 605 1.30 17.70 -9.00
N ASP A 606 0.47 17.19 -9.90
CA ASP A 606 0.91 16.52 -11.13
C ASP A 606 1.67 17.48 -12.05
N ASP A 607 1.13 18.69 -12.24
CA ASP A 607 1.79 19.76 -13.00
C ASP A 607 3.11 20.16 -12.33
N LEU A 608 3.15 20.24 -10.99
CA LEU A 608 4.36 20.54 -10.23
C LEU A 608 5.44 19.47 -10.48
N LEU A 609 5.10 18.19 -10.33
CA LEU A 609 6.01 17.08 -10.56
C LEU A 609 6.51 17.04 -12.00
N ASN A 610 5.63 17.28 -12.99
CA ASN A 610 5.99 17.34 -14.40
C ASN A 610 6.93 18.51 -14.70
N SER A 611 6.65 19.72 -14.20
CA SER A 611 7.50 20.89 -14.41
C SER A 611 8.87 20.74 -13.73
N ILE A 612 8.93 20.22 -12.50
CA ILE A 612 10.20 19.94 -11.80
C ILE A 612 11.01 18.87 -12.55
N SER A 613 10.39 17.76 -12.93
CA SER A 613 11.10 16.64 -13.54
C SER A 613 11.60 16.92 -14.96
N THR A 614 10.87 17.73 -15.72
CA THR A 614 11.21 18.06 -17.13
C THR A 614 11.96 19.39 -17.28
N GLY A 615 11.94 20.24 -16.26
CA GLY A 615 12.46 21.60 -16.33
C GLY A 615 11.62 22.58 -17.15
N LYS A 616 10.38 22.20 -17.49
CA LYS A 616 9.40 23.10 -18.09
C LYS A 616 8.91 24.14 -17.08
N ASN A 617 8.39 25.25 -17.58
CA ASN A 617 7.71 26.22 -16.73
C ASN A 617 6.51 25.57 -16.02
N TYR A 618 6.21 26.03 -14.82
CA TYR A 618 5.00 25.70 -14.08
C TYR A 618 3.92 26.74 -14.38
N ASP A 619 2.86 26.32 -15.05
CA ASP A 619 1.77 27.20 -15.45
C ASP A 619 0.78 27.41 -14.29
N SER A 620 0.92 28.51 -13.57
CA SER A 620 0.07 28.90 -12.42
C SER A 620 -1.10 29.82 -12.83
N TYR A 621 -2.10 29.98 -11.95
CA TYR A 621 -3.17 30.99 -12.08
C TYR A 621 -2.66 32.44 -12.18
N PHE A 622 -1.40 32.67 -11.78
CA PHE A 622 -0.75 33.98 -11.74
C PHE A 622 0.32 34.15 -12.83
N GLY A 623 0.39 33.21 -13.77
CA GLY A 623 1.39 33.19 -14.85
C GLY A 623 2.48 32.12 -14.66
N PRO A 624 3.30 31.88 -15.69
CA PRO A 624 4.29 30.81 -15.67
C PRO A 624 5.46 31.12 -14.72
N TYR A 625 5.91 30.09 -13.98
CA TYR A 625 7.11 30.14 -13.14
C TYR A 625 8.22 29.25 -13.66
N SER A 626 9.46 29.74 -13.62
CA SER A 626 10.64 28.91 -13.88
C SER A 626 10.96 28.03 -12.68
N MET A 627 11.30 26.76 -12.94
CA MET A 627 11.49 25.74 -11.93
C MET A 627 12.94 25.23 -11.96
N ALA A 628 13.50 24.94 -10.79
CA ALA A 628 14.76 24.21 -10.72
C ALA A 628 14.49 22.74 -11.07
N VAL A 629 15.21 22.22 -12.06
CA VAL A 629 15.03 20.85 -12.55
C VAL A 629 15.46 19.83 -11.51
N SER A 630 14.60 18.85 -11.24
CA SER A 630 14.93 17.65 -10.47
C SER A 630 14.26 16.41 -11.09
N PRO A 631 14.96 15.65 -11.94
CA PRO A 631 14.36 14.58 -12.76
C PRO A 631 13.78 13.40 -11.96
N LYS A 632 14.15 13.27 -10.67
CA LYS A 632 13.72 12.18 -9.79
C LYS A 632 12.53 12.55 -8.91
N ALA A 633 12.06 13.80 -8.95
CA ALA A 633 10.86 14.25 -8.26
C ALA A 633 9.63 13.43 -8.71
N LYS A 634 9.25 12.43 -7.91
CA LYS A 634 8.13 11.52 -8.21
C LYS A 634 7.19 11.32 -7.02
N ILE A 635 7.63 11.67 -5.81
CA ILE A 635 6.84 11.55 -4.60
C ILE A 635 6.49 12.96 -4.13
N ALA A 636 5.20 13.23 -3.99
CA ALA A 636 4.70 14.49 -3.47
C ALA A 636 3.53 14.26 -2.51
N SER A 637 3.31 15.23 -1.64
CA SER A 637 2.18 15.24 -0.73
C SER A 637 1.64 16.65 -0.60
N ALA A 638 0.32 16.77 -0.52
CA ALA A 638 -0.34 18.03 -0.20
C ALA A 638 -1.52 17.79 0.75
N VAL A 639 -1.65 18.65 1.76
CA VAL A 639 -2.74 18.58 2.73
C VAL A 639 -3.32 19.98 2.92
N VAL A 640 -4.64 20.08 2.77
CA VAL A 640 -5.39 21.31 3.06
C VAL A 640 -6.31 21.04 4.23
N ILE A 641 -6.10 21.76 5.34
CA ILE A 641 -6.84 21.60 6.59
C ILE A 641 -7.55 22.91 6.94
N ASP A 642 -8.81 22.81 7.35
CA ASP A 642 -9.54 23.93 7.94
C ASP A 642 -8.98 24.23 9.34
N THR A 643 -8.53 25.46 9.54
CA THR A 643 -7.76 25.85 10.74
C THR A 643 -8.58 25.85 12.03
N LYS A 644 -9.91 25.99 11.90
CA LYS A 644 -10.82 26.13 13.04
C LYS A 644 -11.45 24.80 13.43
N THR A 645 -11.62 23.91 12.45
CA THR A 645 -12.36 22.66 12.64
C THR A 645 -11.50 21.41 12.58
N GLY A 646 -10.29 21.49 12.00
CA GLY A 646 -9.45 20.34 11.72
C GLY A 646 -9.95 19.50 10.54
N GLN A 647 -11.01 19.92 9.85
CA GLN A 647 -11.52 19.21 8.68
C GLN A 647 -10.48 19.21 7.56
N ILE A 648 -10.12 18.03 7.08
CA ILE A 648 -9.28 17.88 5.90
C ILE A 648 -10.13 18.11 4.67
N LEU A 649 -9.79 19.13 3.88
CA LEU A 649 -10.53 19.53 2.68
C LEU A 649 -9.95 18.92 1.41
N SER A 650 -8.65 18.63 1.42
CA SER A 650 -7.91 17.96 0.36
C SER A 650 -6.73 17.20 0.96
N MET A 651 -6.53 15.96 0.54
CA MET A 651 -5.44 15.07 0.97
C MET A 651 -4.86 14.34 -0.24
N VAL A 652 -3.68 14.77 -0.69
CA VAL A 652 -3.02 14.27 -1.89
C VAL A 652 -1.74 13.54 -1.51
N SER A 653 -1.61 12.30 -1.98
CA SER A 653 -0.38 11.51 -1.95
C SER A 653 -0.08 11.06 -3.38
N LYS A 654 1.14 11.32 -3.87
CA LYS A 654 1.59 10.89 -5.19
C LYS A 654 2.81 9.98 -5.07
N PRO A 655 2.94 8.95 -5.94
CA PRO A 655 1.97 8.55 -6.97
C PRO A 655 0.68 7.94 -6.40
N ASP A 656 -0.40 7.97 -7.19
CA ASP A 656 -1.73 7.42 -6.85
C ASP A 656 -2.07 6.15 -7.65
N TYR A 657 -3.30 5.65 -7.50
CA TYR A 657 -3.78 4.41 -8.14
C TYR A 657 -5.29 4.41 -8.31
N ASP A 658 -5.82 3.61 -9.25
CA ASP A 658 -7.27 3.45 -9.47
C ASP A 658 -7.85 2.35 -8.54
N PRO A 659 -8.70 2.68 -7.55
CA PRO A 659 -9.32 1.68 -6.68
C PRO A 659 -10.26 0.71 -7.41
N ASN A 660 -10.74 1.05 -8.61
CA ASN A 660 -11.58 0.15 -9.41
C ASN A 660 -10.81 -1.10 -9.88
N LEU A 661 -9.47 -1.09 -9.85
CA LEU A 661 -8.65 -2.27 -10.14
C LEU A 661 -8.90 -3.42 -9.15
N PHE A 662 -9.39 -3.12 -7.94
CA PHE A 662 -9.57 -4.11 -6.88
C PHE A 662 -10.99 -4.69 -6.81
N VAL A 663 -12.00 -3.98 -7.33
CA VAL A 663 -13.42 -4.30 -7.18
C VAL A 663 -13.75 -5.73 -7.65
N ASN A 664 -13.18 -6.15 -8.78
CA ASN A 664 -13.41 -7.49 -9.34
C ASN A 664 -12.19 -8.42 -9.18
N GLY A 665 -11.25 -8.06 -8.31
CA GLY A 665 -9.94 -8.69 -8.22
C GLY A 665 -8.92 -8.03 -9.16
N ILE A 666 -7.74 -7.75 -8.61
CA ILE A 666 -6.62 -7.12 -9.33
C ILE A 666 -5.78 -8.17 -10.06
N SER A 667 -5.28 -7.85 -11.26
CA SER A 667 -4.32 -8.69 -11.95
C SER A 667 -2.96 -8.65 -11.26
N ASN A 668 -2.16 -9.72 -11.42
CA ASN A 668 -0.82 -9.75 -10.83
C ASN A 668 0.08 -8.62 -11.39
N TYR A 669 -0.04 -8.31 -12.68
CA TYR A 669 0.70 -7.24 -13.32
C TYR A 669 0.37 -5.87 -12.70
N ALA A 670 -0.92 -5.55 -12.55
CA ALA A 670 -1.35 -4.31 -11.93
C ALA A 670 -0.90 -4.25 -10.46
N TRP A 671 -1.02 -5.35 -9.71
CA TRP A 671 -0.57 -5.43 -8.32
C TRP A 671 0.95 -5.16 -8.18
N ASP A 672 1.78 -5.72 -9.05
CA ASP A 672 3.23 -5.52 -9.04
C ASP A 672 3.61 -4.04 -9.26
N LYS A 673 2.92 -3.37 -10.21
CA LYS A 673 3.12 -1.95 -10.51
C LYS A 673 2.80 -1.04 -9.32
N LEU A 674 1.80 -1.40 -8.52
CA LEU A 674 1.39 -0.62 -7.36
C LEU A 674 2.34 -0.75 -6.16
N ASN A 675 3.01 -1.90 -6.02
CA ASN A 675 3.87 -2.18 -4.87
C ASN A 675 5.33 -1.75 -5.06
N ASN A 676 5.84 -1.70 -6.30
CA ASN A 676 7.22 -1.34 -6.67
C ASN A 676 8.26 -1.60 -5.56
N LEU A 677 8.57 -2.88 -5.36
CA LEU A 677 9.34 -3.40 -4.23
C LEU A 677 10.86 -3.33 -4.48
N ASP A 678 11.42 -2.19 -4.86
CA ASP A 678 12.89 -2.06 -4.80
C ASP A 678 13.31 -1.91 -3.33
N PRO A 679 13.97 -2.93 -2.73
CA PRO A 679 14.33 -2.88 -1.32
C PRO A 679 15.56 -1.98 -1.07
N ASN A 680 16.33 -1.65 -2.12
CA ASN A 680 17.55 -0.85 -1.98
C ASN A 680 17.27 0.65 -2.09
N ASP A 681 16.23 1.04 -2.81
CA ASP A 681 15.82 2.42 -3.01
C ASP A 681 14.70 2.81 -2.03
N ILE A 682 15.10 3.39 -0.89
CA ILE A 682 14.19 3.80 0.18
C ILE A 682 13.23 4.93 -0.22
N TYR A 683 13.54 5.68 -1.29
CA TYR A 683 12.71 6.75 -1.84
C TYR A 683 12.08 6.36 -3.18
N ALA A 684 12.00 5.06 -3.49
CA ALA A 684 11.32 4.57 -4.68
C ALA A 684 9.82 4.92 -4.62
N PRO A 685 9.23 5.39 -5.74
CA PRO A 685 7.80 5.70 -5.80
C PRO A 685 6.97 4.42 -5.65
N ARG A 686 6.08 4.40 -4.66
CA ARG A 686 5.16 3.29 -4.35
C ARG A 686 3.71 3.78 -4.37
N PRO A 687 2.94 3.57 -5.45
CA PRO A 687 1.57 4.04 -5.58
C PRO A 687 0.64 3.68 -4.42
N ILE A 688 0.78 2.50 -3.84
CA ILE A 688 -0.11 2.06 -2.74
C ILE A 688 0.23 2.73 -1.39
N LEU A 689 1.41 3.34 -1.25
CA LEU A 689 1.86 3.97 -0.01
C LEU A 689 1.16 5.33 0.17
N ASN A 690 0.52 5.52 1.33
CA ASN A 690 -0.05 6.82 1.68
C ASN A 690 1.05 7.69 2.32
N ASN A 691 1.73 8.51 1.51
CA ASN A 691 2.83 9.37 1.96
C ASN A 691 2.38 10.43 2.96
N VAL A 692 1.09 10.79 2.97
CA VAL A 692 0.55 11.77 3.94
C VAL A 692 0.56 11.21 5.36
N LEU A 693 0.33 9.89 5.51
CA LEU A 693 0.18 9.24 6.81
C LEU A 693 1.40 8.40 7.22
N GLN A 694 2.03 7.71 6.27
CA GLN A 694 3.04 6.68 6.56
C GLN A 694 4.48 7.22 6.47
N SER A 695 4.71 8.25 5.66
CA SER A 695 6.06 8.77 5.39
C SER A 695 6.38 9.95 6.30
N ALA A 696 7.15 9.72 7.35
CA ALA A 696 7.70 10.79 8.18
C ALA A 696 8.98 11.33 7.52
N PHE A 697 9.00 12.63 7.24
CA PHE A 697 10.07 13.32 6.55
C PHE A 697 10.76 14.34 7.43
N ILE A 698 12.05 14.57 7.18
CA ILE A 698 12.80 15.65 7.82
C ILE A 698 12.19 17.00 7.42
N PRO A 699 11.74 17.85 8.36
CA PRO A 699 10.99 19.07 8.06
C PRO A 699 11.87 20.21 7.50
N GLY A 700 13.18 20.17 7.77
CA GLY A 700 14.11 21.24 7.45
C GLY A 700 13.65 22.58 8.03
N SER A 701 13.89 23.67 7.30
CA SER A 701 13.62 25.04 7.78
C SER A 701 12.15 25.37 8.09
N THR A 702 11.18 24.50 7.79
CA THR A 702 9.80 24.68 8.30
C THR A 702 9.75 24.56 9.83
N PHE A 703 10.63 23.73 10.41
CA PHE A 703 10.73 23.49 11.84
C PHE A 703 11.24 24.69 12.65
N LYS A 704 11.83 25.69 11.98
CA LYS A 704 12.22 26.95 12.63
C LYS A 704 11.05 27.63 13.33
N THR A 705 9.82 27.41 12.87
CA THR A 705 8.61 27.86 13.57
C THR A 705 8.48 27.27 14.97
N VAL A 706 8.73 25.96 15.14
CA VAL A 706 8.76 25.26 16.43
C VAL A 706 9.88 25.79 17.32
N VAL A 707 11.06 25.99 16.75
CA VAL A 707 12.24 26.50 17.47
C VAL A 707 12.02 27.95 17.93
N SER A 708 11.37 28.78 17.10
CA SER A 708 10.96 30.13 17.48
C SER A 708 9.97 30.12 18.64
N LEU A 709 8.96 29.23 18.62
CA LEU A 709 8.05 29.08 19.77
C LEU A 709 8.81 28.71 21.04
N ALA A 710 9.76 27.77 20.96
CA ALA A 710 10.59 27.40 22.11
C ALA A 710 11.41 28.57 22.64
N ALA A 711 12.03 29.37 21.77
CA ALA A 711 12.82 30.53 22.18
C ALA A 711 11.94 31.63 22.83
N LEU A 712 10.76 31.89 22.26
CA LEU A 712 9.81 32.88 22.78
C LEU A 712 9.25 32.48 24.15
N GLU A 713 8.90 31.21 24.35
CA GLU A 713 8.47 30.70 25.68
C GLU A 713 9.57 30.81 26.74
N LYS A 714 10.84 30.87 26.33
CA LYS A 714 11.99 31.13 27.23
C LYS A 714 12.28 32.61 27.46
N GLY A 715 11.52 33.51 26.86
CA GLY A 715 11.64 34.95 27.07
C GLY A 715 12.48 35.69 26.02
N LEU A 716 12.67 35.12 24.82
CA LEU A 716 13.29 35.86 23.71
C LEU A 716 12.40 37.06 23.35
N ASP A 717 12.97 38.27 23.33
CA ASP A 717 12.29 39.41 22.69
C ASP A 717 12.42 39.25 21.17
N PRO A 718 11.32 39.15 20.40
CA PRO A 718 11.39 38.98 18.96
C PRO A 718 12.01 40.18 18.22
N ASN A 719 12.16 41.34 18.86
CA ASN A 719 12.78 42.53 18.29
C ASN A 719 14.30 42.61 18.55
N ASP A 720 14.81 41.83 19.50
CA ASP A 720 16.24 41.86 19.84
C ASP A 720 17.08 41.42 18.63
N PRO A 721 18.02 42.27 18.17
CA PRO A 721 18.86 41.94 17.03
C PRO A 721 19.99 40.99 17.45
N ILE A 722 20.17 39.92 16.67
CA ILE A 722 21.32 39.02 16.74
C ILE A 722 22.15 39.23 15.49
N TYR A 723 23.45 39.49 15.67
CA TYR A 723 24.39 39.57 14.56
C TYR A 723 24.57 38.20 13.89
N THR A 724 24.46 38.16 12.57
CA THR A 724 24.67 36.94 11.77
C THR A 724 25.84 37.08 10.82
N SER A 725 26.62 35.99 10.69
CA SER A 725 27.78 35.89 9.79
C SER A 725 27.58 34.79 8.76
N GLY A 726 28.64 34.46 8.01
CA GLY A 726 28.59 33.48 6.93
C GLY A 726 28.50 32.02 7.40
N TYR A 727 29.11 31.70 8.53
CA TYR A 727 29.12 30.36 9.11
C TYR A 727 29.53 30.41 10.58
N ILE A 728 29.20 29.36 11.33
CA ILE A 728 29.75 29.13 12.67
C ILE A 728 30.78 27.99 12.59
N GLU A 729 31.95 28.21 13.19
CA GLU A 729 32.97 27.18 13.38
C GLU A 729 32.78 26.50 14.74
N ILE A 730 32.59 25.18 14.72
CA ILE A 730 32.57 24.32 15.90
C ILE A 730 33.60 23.21 15.69
N GLY A 731 34.75 23.34 16.38
CA GLY A 731 35.91 22.49 16.10
C GLY A 731 36.33 22.65 14.63
N ASP A 732 36.53 21.54 13.93
CA ASP A 732 36.92 21.54 12.50
C ASP A 732 35.73 21.68 11.53
N ASN A 733 34.50 21.80 12.03
CA ASN A 733 33.30 21.84 11.20
C ASN A 733 32.76 23.25 11.04
N ARG A 734 32.30 23.56 9.83
CA ARG A 734 31.63 24.82 9.49
C ARG A 734 30.14 24.60 9.25
N PHE A 735 29.32 25.33 10.01
CA PHE A 735 27.86 25.37 9.88
C PHE A 735 27.47 26.62 9.13
N TYR A 736 27.17 26.48 7.84
CA TYR A 736 26.97 27.61 6.95
C TYR A 736 25.57 28.24 7.05
N GLU A 737 25.56 29.57 6.90
CA GLU A 737 24.38 30.32 6.50
C GLU A 737 24.06 30.03 5.02
N LEU A 738 22.77 29.86 4.71
CA LEU A 738 22.33 29.51 3.36
C LEU A 738 22.71 30.60 2.36
N LEU A 739 22.51 31.88 2.70
CA LEU A 739 22.88 33.01 1.84
C LEU A 739 24.39 32.99 1.51
N PHE A 740 25.23 32.73 2.52
CA PHE A 740 26.67 32.72 2.36
C PHE A 740 27.11 31.56 1.46
N SER A 741 26.57 30.36 1.67
CA SER A 741 26.86 29.20 0.80
C SER A 741 26.47 29.42 -0.67
N GLN A 742 25.49 30.28 -0.94
CA GLN A 742 24.98 30.54 -2.28
C GLN A 742 25.63 31.77 -2.95
N THR A 743 26.03 32.77 -2.18
CA THR A 743 26.41 34.09 -2.70
C THR A 743 27.67 34.70 -2.09
N GLY A 744 28.20 34.12 -1.01
CA GLY A 744 29.28 34.70 -0.21
C GLY A 744 28.90 35.93 0.63
N LYS A 745 27.62 36.34 0.64
CA LYS A 745 27.13 37.48 1.41
C LYS A 745 26.61 37.06 2.79
N THR A 746 26.54 38.03 3.70
CA THR A 746 25.98 37.86 5.05
C THR A 746 24.79 38.80 5.25
N TRP A 747 23.93 38.50 6.23
CA TRP A 747 22.74 39.31 6.53
C TRP A 747 23.00 40.45 7.53
N GLY A 748 24.01 40.35 8.38
CA GLY A 748 24.24 41.32 9.46
C GLY A 748 23.28 41.11 10.63
N ASN A 749 22.78 42.18 11.24
CA ASN A 749 21.86 42.09 12.36
C ASN A 749 20.45 41.68 11.91
N LEU A 750 19.93 40.60 12.48
CA LEU A 750 18.57 40.12 12.26
C LEU A 750 17.84 40.01 13.60
N ASN A 751 16.58 40.45 13.67
CA ASN A 751 15.68 40.06 14.75
C ASN A 751 14.97 38.73 14.38
N LEU A 752 14.07 38.22 15.23
CA LEU A 752 13.38 36.96 14.98
C LEU A 752 12.53 36.99 13.70
N TYR A 753 11.84 38.11 13.45
CA TYR A 753 10.99 38.28 12.27
C TYR A 753 11.82 38.21 10.99
N ASP A 754 12.95 38.90 10.97
CA ASP A 754 13.85 38.95 9.83
C ASP A 754 14.56 37.60 9.62
N ALA A 755 14.91 36.91 10.71
CA ALA A 755 15.47 35.56 10.65
C ALA A 755 14.51 34.53 10.06
N LEU A 756 13.22 34.57 10.43
CA LEU A 756 12.18 33.73 9.82
C LEU A 756 11.94 34.10 8.36
N LYS A 757 11.92 35.41 8.05
CA LYS A 757 11.77 35.96 6.69
C LYS A 757 12.81 35.40 5.72
N VAL A 758 14.09 35.53 6.07
CA VAL A 758 15.21 35.09 5.20
C VAL A 758 15.61 33.64 5.45
N SER A 759 14.93 32.95 6.38
CA SER A 759 15.23 31.60 6.79
C SER A 759 16.69 31.41 7.23
N SER A 760 17.25 32.37 7.98
CA SER A 760 18.65 32.36 8.43
C SER A 760 18.95 31.07 9.20
N ASN A 761 20.01 30.36 8.85
CA ASN A 761 20.50 29.24 9.65
C ASN A 761 21.32 29.76 10.84
N PHE A 762 22.17 30.77 10.61
CA PHE A 762 23.08 31.31 11.62
C PHE A 762 22.33 31.84 12.85
N TYR A 763 21.25 32.59 12.65
CA TYR A 763 20.43 33.10 13.75
C TYR A 763 19.94 31.97 14.66
N PHE A 764 19.43 30.88 14.07
CA PHE A 764 18.93 29.73 14.82
C PHE A 764 20.06 28.91 15.43
N TYR A 765 21.23 28.84 14.80
CA TYR A 765 22.42 28.26 15.43
C TYR A 765 22.82 29.02 16.69
N VAL A 766 22.84 30.35 16.64
CA VAL A 766 23.12 31.20 17.81
C VAL A 766 22.10 30.96 18.92
N LEU A 767 20.80 30.81 18.59
CA LEU A 767 19.80 30.40 19.58
C LEU A 767 20.05 29.00 20.15
N GLY A 768 20.54 28.04 19.37
CA GLY A 768 20.93 26.72 19.88
C GLY A 768 22.16 26.76 20.79
N LEU A 769 23.09 27.70 20.54
CA LEU A 769 24.28 27.90 21.35
C LEU A 769 24.01 28.70 22.63
N GLY A 770 23.09 29.67 22.60
CA GLY A 770 22.95 30.67 23.65
C GLY A 770 24.08 31.71 23.65
N TYR A 771 24.97 31.65 22.67
CA TYR A 771 26.16 32.49 22.55
C TYR A 771 26.43 32.78 21.08
N ASN A 772 26.84 34.01 20.77
CA ASN A 772 27.24 34.40 19.43
C ASN A 772 28.77 34.31 19.29
N PRO A 773 29.31 33.29 18.61
CA PRO A 773 30.76 33.08 18.53
C PRO A 773 31.49 34.16 17.75
N GLU A 774 30.81 34.83 16.83
CA GLU A 774 31.40 35.86 15.99
C GLU A 774 31.56 37.20 16.73
N LYS A 775 30.58 37.55 17.58
CA LYS A 775 30.62 38.76 18.40
C LYS A 775 31.14 38.55 19.82
N GLN A 776 31.37 37.29 20.17
CA GLN A 776 31.83 36.85 21.48
C GLN A 776 30.98 37.37 22.65
N ASN A 777 29.66 37.27 22.51
CA ASN A 777 28.71 37.70 23.53
C ASN A 777 27.59 36.68 23.73
N ASP A 778 27.09 36.61 24.97
CA ASP A 778 25.95 35.78 25.31
C ASP A 778 24.66 36.36 24.74
N VAL A 779 23.72 35.45 24.46
CA VAL A 779 22.36 35.76 24.04
C VAL A 779 21.44 35.45 25.21
N ASN A 780 20.40 36.25 25.39
CA ASN A 780 19.48 36.10 26.52
C ASN A 780 18.76 34.72 26.58
N VAL A 781 18.75 33.97 25.48
CA VAL A 781 18.06 32.68 25.37
C VAL A 781 18.92 31.64 24.66
N GLN A 782 18.99 30.45 25.26
CA GLN A 782 19.47 29.22 24.62
C GLN A 782 18.32 28.23 24.44
N VAL A 783 18.10 27.71 23.23
CA VAL A 783 17.12 26.65 22.96
C VAL A 783 17.78 25.28 23.09
N THR A 784 17.31 24.50 24.07
CA THR A 784 17.86 23.16 24.37
C THR A 784 16.97 22.05 23.80
N LEU A 785 17.49 20.81 23.84
CA LEU A 785 16.75 19.61 23.47
C LEU A 785 15.43 19.44 24.26
N ASN A 786 15.46 19.74 25.56
CA ASN A 786 14.28 19.64 26.42
C ASN A 786 13.21 20.66 26.04
N ASP A 787 13.63 21.86 25.62
CA ASP A 787 12.71 22.91 25.19
C ASP A 787 11.98 22.50 23.90
N ILE A 788 12.71 21.97 22.93
CA ILE A 788 12.13 21.42 21.69
C ILE A 788 11.16 20.28 22.00
N ASN A 789 11.56 19.32 22.84
CA ASN A 789 10.71 18.18 23.17
C ASN A 789 9.44 18.58 23.93
N ASN A 790 9.51 19.60 24.78
CA ASN A 790 8.32 20.15 25.44
C ASN A 790 7.36 20.79 24.42
N ILE A 791 7.87 21.61 23.51
CA ILE A 791 7.05 22.26 22.49
C ILE A 791 6.47 21.25 21.50
N THR A 792 7.24 20.32 20.96
CA THR A 792 6.73 19.32 20.01
C THR A 792 5.68 18.42 20.65
N LYS A 793 5.81 18.08 21.94
CA LYS A 793 4.78 17.37 22.70
C LYS A 793 3.49 18.19 22.84
N LYS A 794 3.59 19.47 23.20
CA LYS A 794 2.41 20.38 23.29
C LYS A 794 1.70 20.53 21.94
N LEU A 795 2.45 20.52 20.85
CA LEU A 795 1.94 20.62 19.47
C LEU A 795 1.43 19.29 18.89
N GLY A 796 1.63 18.16 19.58
CA GLY A 796 1.18 16.83 19.12
C GLY A 796 2.09 16.15 18.09
N LEU A 797 3.28 16.70 17.80
CA LEU A 797 4.17 16.23 16.74
C LEU A 797 4.93 14.92 17.06
N GLN A 798 4.77 14.37 18.27
CA GLN A 798 5.40 13.11 18.71
C GLN A 798 4.46 11.89 18.62
N ASN A 799 3.20 12.10 18.20
CA ASN A 799 2.17 11.07 18.17
C ASN A 799 1.41 11.13 16.83
N PRO A 800 0.76 10.02 16.41
CA PRO A 800 -0.23 10.06 15.36
C PRO A 800 -1.28 11.15 15.63
N THR A 801 -1.73 11.84 14.57
CA THR A 801 -2.74 12.90 14.66
C THR A 801 -4.12 12.37 15.06
N GLY A 802 -4.36 11.07 14.82
CA GLY A 802 -5.62 10.39 15.17
C GLY A 802 -6.71 10.52 14.09
N ILE A 803 -6.32 10.83 12.86
CA ILE A 803 -7.22 10.81 11.69
C ILE A 803 -7.90 9.45 11.52
N GLU A 804 -9.13 9.42 11.01
CA GLU A 804 -9.99 8.22 10.97
C GLU A 804 -9.61 7.18 9.88
N ILE A 805 -8.32 6.96 9.66
CA ILE A 805 -7.78 5.90 8.81
C ILE A 805 -6.99 4.91 9.69
N ASN A 806 -7.54 3.71 9.88
CA ASN A 806 -6.94 2.66 10.70
C ASN A 806 -5.88 1.84 9.95
N TYR A 807 -6.14 1.60 8.66
CA TYR A 807 -5.21 0.90 7.77
C TYR A 807 -4.99 1.72 6.49
N PRO A 808 -3.75 2.17 6.23
CA PRO A 808 -2.55 1.90 6.99
C PRO A 808 -2.53 2.71 8.29
N SER A 809 -1.78 2.23 9.27
CA SER A 809 -1.52 3.01 10.48
C SER A 809 -0.68 4.24 10.16
N GLU A 810 -1.04 5.37 10.77
CA GLU A 810 -0.29 6.62 10.72
C GLU A 810 1.04 6.48 11.46
N SER A 811 2.10 7.08 10.90
CA SER A 811 3.40 7.19 11.56
C SER A 811 3.39 8.33 12.58
N GLY A 812 3.91 8.08 13.79
CA GLY A 812 4.01 9.11 14.83
C GLY A 812 5.12 10.14 14.62
N GLY A 813 6.01 9.93 13.64
CA GLY A 813 7.22 10.75 13.47
C GLY A 813 8.26 10.50 14.58
N THR A 814 9.31 11.30 14.59
CA THR A 814 10.38 11.28 15.61
C THR A 814 10.79 12.68 16.01
N SER A 815 10.91 12.91 17.32
CA SER A 815 11.61 14.07 17.87
C SER A 815 13.03 13.67 18.32
N PRO A 816 14.00 14.60 18.28
CA PRO A 816 15.36 14.31 18.67
C PRO A 816 15.48 13.88 20.14
N SER A 817 16.35 12.91 20.40
CA SER A 817 16.68 12.49 21.76
C SER A 817 18.11 11.94 21.87
N ILE A 818 18.67 12.04 23.08
CA ILE A 818 19.98 11.44 23.38
C ILE A 818 19.92 9.92 23.15
N GLU A 819 18.84 9.28 23.60
CA GLU A 819 18.68 7.84 23.45
C GLU A 819 18.48 7.43 21.98
N GLY A 820 17.72 8.22 21.20
CA GLY A 820 17.64 8.05 19.75
C GLY A 820 19.01 8.13 19.07
N LYS A 821 19.84 9.09 19.51
CA LYS A 821 21.23 9.22 18.99
C LYS A 821 22.08 8.01 19.36
N ARG A 822 22.06 7.63 20.63
CA ARG A 822 22.76 6.44 21.13
C ARG A 822 22.33 5.21 20.34
N ASN A 823 21.04 5.00 20.13
CA ASN A 823 20.53 3.88 19.34
C ASN A 823 21.09 3.85 17.91
N ILE A 824 21.17 4.99 17.22
CA ILE A 824 21.81 5.07 15.89
C ILE A 824 23.29 4.71 15.97
N VAL A 825 24.02 5.30 16.92
CA VAL A 825 25.46 5.08 17.11
C VAL A 825 25.77 3.65 17.51
N ARG A 826 24.91 3.04 18.34
CA ARG A 826 24.96 1.61 18.64
C ARG A 826 25.02 0.91 17.29
N ILE A 827 23.95 0.95 16.46
CA ILE A 827 23.87 0.24 15.16
C ILE A 827 25.13 0.38 14.31
N GLN A 828 25.59 1.62 14.11
CA GLN A 828 26.74 1.91 13.27
C GLN A 828 27.99 1.24 13.83
N LEU A 829 28.17 1.33 15.15
CA LEU A 829 29.25 0.66 15.82
C LEU A 829 29.13 -0.88 15.68
N ARG A 830 27.93 -1.52 15.70
CA ARG A 830 27.82 -2.98 15.33
C ARG A 830 28.46 -3.22 14.04
N TYR A 831 27.93 -2.51 13.07
CA TYR A 831 28.14 -2.86 11.72
C TYR A 831 29.63 -2.78 11.43
N TYR A 832 30.28 -1.71 11.91
CA TYR A 832 31.72 -1.56 11.81
C TYR A 832 32.50 -2.74 12.39
N LEU A 833 32.22 -3.10 13.63
CA LEU A 833 33.06 -4.05 14.33
C LEU A 833 32.66 -5.52 14.09
N GLU A 834 31.45 -5.81 13.63
CA GLU A 834 31.09 -7.10 13.02
C GLU A 834 31.95 -7.40 11.80
N ASN A 835 32.23 -6.36 11.01
CA ASN A 835 33.02 -6.50 9.78
C ASN A 835 34.53 -6.45 10.01
N ASN A 836 35.00 -5.93 11.16
CA ASN A 836 36.43 -5.60 11.34
C ASN A 836 37.08 -6.09 12.64
N LEU A 837 36.36 -6.32 13.74
CA LEU A 837 37.00 -6.57 15.06
C LEU A 837 37.95 -7.78 15.04
N GLN A 838 37.60 -8.85 14.32
CA GLN A 838 38.43 -10.05 14.23
C GLN A 838 39.82 -9.79 13.62
N LYS A 839 39.96 -8.80 12.73
CA LYS A 839 41.24 -8.45 12.09
C LYS A 839 42.26 -7.87 13.09
N TYR A 840 41.78 -7.39 14.25
CA TYR A 840 42.61 -6.87 15.33
C TYR A 840 42.99 -7.92 16.37
N SER A 841 42.66 -9.20 16.17
CA SER A 841 43.00 -10.26 17.13
C SER A 841 44.52 -10.44 17.25
N LYS A 842 45.04 -10.56 18.48
CA LYS A 842 46.45 -10.90 18.72
C LYS A 842 46.77 -12.29 18.16
N ASN A 843 47.97 -12.46 17.60
CA ASN A 843 48.42 -13.71 16.95
C ASN A 843 48.28 -14.99 17.82
N ASN A 844 48.26 -14.85 19.15
CA ASN A 844 48.21 -15.98 20.10
C ASN A 844 46.82 -16.18 20.72
N VAL A 845 45.78 -15.45 20.29
CA VAL A 845 44.42 -15.51 20.87
C VAL A 845 43.44 -16.08 19.83
N LYS A 846 42.92 -17.29 20.07
CA LYS A 846 41.83 -17.85 19.26
C LYS A 846 40.49 -17.20 19.65
N ILE A 847 39.91 -16.41 18.75
CA ILE A 847 38.60 -15.78 18.94
C ILE A 847 37.56 -16.54 18.11
N ASN A 848 36.66 -17.26 18.77
CA ASN A 848 35.52 -17.93 18.14
C ASN A 848 34.32 -16.98 18.02
N ASP A 849 33.30 -17.35 17.24
CA ASP A 849 32.14 -16.49 16.97
C ASP A 849 31.36 -16.09 18.24
N VAL A 850 31.38 -16.93 19.27
CA VAL A 850 30.73 -16.67 20.56
C VAL A 850 31.49 -15.59 21.34
N LYS A 851 32.81 -15.73 21.49
CA LYS A 851 33.67 -14.74 22.15
C LYS A 851 33.67 -13.43 21.38
N LEU A 852 33.82 -13.49 20.05
CA LEU A 852 33.71 -12.32 19.18
C LEU A 852 32.41 -11.59 19.49
N LYS A 853 31.27 -12.30 19.43
CA LYS A 853 29.96 -11.73 19.75
C LYS A 853 29.78 -11.32 21.21
N HIS A 854 30.49 -11.82 22.20
CA HIS A 854 30.45 -11.20 23.53
C HIS A 854 31.24 -9.88 23.53
N ASP A 855 32.47 -9.94 23.01
CA ASP A 855 33.40 -8.82 22.97
C ASP A 855 32.85 -7.65 22.17
N ILE A 856 32.07 -7.94 21.13
CA ILE A 856 31.44 -6.96 20.24
C ILE A 856 30.62 -5.92 21.07
N ASN A 857 30.35 -6.12 22.36
CA ASN A 857 29.13 -5.55 22.95
C ASN A 857 29.17 -5.22 24.40
N THR A 858 30.06 -5.89 25.09
CA THR A 858 30.88 -5.13 26.00
C THR A 858 31.36 -3.84 25.30
N ILE A 859 31.88 -3.91 24.07
CA ILE A 859 32.33 -2.69 23.37
C ILE A 859 31.22 -1.69 23.01
N VAL A 860 29.98 -2.09 22.69
CA VAL A 860 28.89 -1.09 22.52
C VAL A 860 28.12 -0.73 23.76
N SER A 861 28.14 -1.50 24.85
CA SER A 861 27.56 -0.98 26.08
C SER A 861 28.34 0.25 26.54
N TRP A 862 29.60 0.41 26.11
CA TRP A 862 30.38 1.64 26.30
C TRP A 862 29.71 2.88 25.70
N VAL A 863 28.81 2.75 24.71
CA VAL A 863 28.01 3.87 24.15
C VAL A 863 27.18 4.55 25.23
N ASP A 864 26.73 3.82 26.26
CA ASP A 864 25.92 4.38 27.36
C ASP A 864 26.73 5.38 28.20
N LYS A 865 28.02 5.10 28.39
CA LYS A 865 29.00 5.99 29.03
C LYS A 865 29.59 7.03 28.06
N GLY A 866 29.41 6.87 26.74
CA GLY A 866 29.84 7.82 25.71
C GLY A 866 31.29 8.29 25.89
N ALA A 867 31.49 9.60 26.00
CA ALA A 867 32.80 10.22 26.16
C ALA A 867 33.49 9.94 27.52
N ASP A 868 32.78 9.42 28.52
CA ASP A 868 33.36 9.14 29.85
C ASP A 868 34.28 7.92 29.84
N ASN A 869 34.29 7.14 28.75
CA ASN A 869 35.29 6.08 28.56
C ASN A 869 36.64 6.71 28.18
N SER A 870 37.65 6.61 29.03
CA SER A 870 38.99 7.11 28.70
C SER A 870 39.62 6.28 27.58
N ARG A 871 40.50 6.89 26.78
CA ARG A 871 41.24 6.17 25.72
C ARG A 871 42.06 5.02 26.34
N ASP A 872 42.67 5.26 27.49
CA ASP A 872 43.49 4.26 28.20
C ASP A 872 42.65 3.10 28.72
N ASP A 873 41.44 3.36 29.22
CA ASP A 873 40.50 2.30 29.62
C ASP A 873 40.05 1.49 28.41
N ILE A 874 39.79 2.14 27.27
CA ILE A 874 39.43 1.46 26.02
C ILE A 874 40.58 0.56 25.57
N ILE A 875 41.82 1.06 25.55
CA ILE A 875 43.01 0.27 25.19
C ILE A 875 43.15 -0.91 26.16
N LYS A 876 43.18 -0.65 27.47
CA LYS A 876 43.31 -1.69 28.48
C LYS A 876 42.23 -2.76 28.34
N ASN A 877 40.98 -2.36 28.13
CA ASN A 877 39.88 -3.29 27.94
C ASN A 877 40.04 -4.09 26.65
N LEU A 878 40.33 -3.47 25.51
CA LEU A 878 40.55 -4.16 24.23
C LEU A 878 41.75 -5.13 24.28
N GLU A 879 42.86 -4.69 24.86
CA GLU A 879 44.08 -5.49 25.05
C GLU A 879 43.83 -6.71 25.95
N SER A 880 43.02 -6.53 27.02
CA SER A 880 42.58 -7.61 27.91
C SER A 880 41.61 -8.58 27.24
N MET A 881 40.81 -8.09 26.29
CA MET A 881 39.91 -8.90 25.46
C MET A 881 40.67 -9.65 24.35
N GLY A 882 41.97 -9.40 24.18
CA GLY A 882 42.83 -10.10 23.22
C GLY A 882 42.88 -9.45 21.83
N TYR A 883 42.52 -8.18 21.74
CA TYR A 883 42.66 -7.37 20.52
C TYR A 883 43.86 -6.43 20.67
N GLU A 884 44.61 -6.26 19.59
CA GLU A 884 45.63 -5.22 19.45
C GLU A 884 44.92 -3.87 19.28
N ALA A 885 44.76 -3.15 20.38
CA ALA A 885 43.94 -1.94 20.46
C ALA A 885 44.51 -0.80 19.58
N GLU A 886 45.83 -0.76 19.45
CA GLU A 886 46.56 0.27 18.70
C GLU A 886 46.98 -0.18 17.29
N LYS A 887 46.57 -1.38 16.86
CA LYS A 887 46.83 -1.85 15.49
C LYS A 887 46.00 -1.06 14.49
N ILE A 888 46.64 -0.70 13.37
CA ILE A 888 46.00 -0.10 12.19
C ILE A 888 45.97 -1.17 11.10
N ILE A 889 44.82 -1.35 10.45
CA ILE A 889 44.66 -2.31 9.34
C ILE A 889 44.70 -1.58 8.00
N GLU A 890 45.14 -2.29 6.95
CA GLU A 890 45.30 -1.74 5.61
C GLU A 890 43.99 -1.09 5.10
N GLY A 891 44.09 0.16 4.63
CA GLY A 891 42.94 0.96 4.19
C GLY A 891 42.25 1.79 5.27
N GLN A 892 42.74 1.78 6.52
CA GLN A 892 42.29 2.69 7.59
C GLN A 892 43.40 3.64 8.06
N ASN A 893 42.99 4.80 8.57
CA ASN A 893 43.91 5.86 9.00
C ASN A 893 44.07 5.95 10.54
N ASP A 894 43.28 5.19 11.29
CA ASP A 894 43.17 5.21 12.75
C ASP A 894 43.15 3.77 13.31
N ASN A 895 43.63 3.60 14.55
CA ASN A 895 43.63 2.30 15.22
C ASN A 895 42.26 1.97 15.83
N LEU A 896 42.08 0.72 16.27
CA LEU A 896 40.80 0.23 16.80
C LEU A 896 40.30 1.05 18.00
N ALA A 897 41.16 1.36 18.96
CA ALA A 897 40.80 2.13 20.15
C ALA A 897 40.37 3.55 19.79
N ASP A 898 41.15 4.22 18.92
CA ASP A 898 40.87 5.58 18.46
C ASP A 898 39.58 5.64 17.67
N ARG A 899 39.34 4.66 16.79
CA ARG A 899 38.09 4.58 16.05
C ARG A 899 36.89 4.39 16.97
N ILE A 900 36.95 3.46 17.93
CA ILE A 900 35.88 3.26 18.92
C ILE A 900 35.64 4.56 19.70
N LYS A 901 36.70 5.15 20.26
CA LYS A 901 36.63 6.37 21.07
C LYS A 901 36.11 7.57 20.26
N TYR A 902 36.85 7.97 19.25
CA TYR A 902 36.67 9.25 18.57
C TYR A 902 35.60 9.22 17.47
N THR A 903 35.36 8.08 16.82
CA THR A 903 34.30 7.98 15.80
C THR A 903 32.94 7.66 16.42
N TYR A 904 32.88 6.76 17.41
CA TYR A 904 31.59 6.23 17.88
C TYR A 904 31.21 6.68 19.29
N LEU A 905 32.05 6.46 20.29
CA LEU A 905 31.69 6.82 21.66
C LEU A 905 31.55 8.33 21.84
N ASN A 906 32.39 9.12 21.18
CA ASN A 906 32.23 10.57 21.12
C ASN A 906 30.98 10.97 20.30
N LEU A 907 30.64 10.23 19.23
CA LEU A 907 29.41 10.47 18.46
C LEU A 907 28.15 10.14 19.27
N ALA A 908 28.20 9.23 20.26
CA ALA A 908 27.06 8.93 21.13
C ALA A 908 26.67 10.08 22.06
N VAL A 909 27.60 10.99 22.34
CA VAL A 909 27.35 12.15 23.18
C VAL A 909 26.58 13.19 22.39
N TRP A 910 25.61 13.83 23.04
CA TRP A 910 24.92 14.96 22.45
C TRP A 910 25.91 16.13 22.34
N THR A 911 26.17 16.56 21.12
CA THR A 911 27.16 17.60 20.81
C THR A 911 26.49 18.90 20.46
N THR A 912 27.29 19.96 20.44
CA THR A 912 26.91 21.25 19.88
C THR A 912 26.42 21.10 18.44
N SER A 913 27.09 20.31 17.61
CA SER A 913 26.69 20.03 16.22
C SER A 913 25.29 19.44 16.09
N ASP A 914 24.88 18.55 17.00
CA ASP A 914 23.51 18.01 17.00
C ASP A 914 22.49 19.08 17.35
N SER A 915 22.83 19.93 18.32
CA SER A 915 22.01 21.07 18.71
C SER A 915 21.83 22.03 17.54
N LEU A 916 22.90 22.31 16.78
CA LEU A 916 22.85 23.14 15.57
C LEU A 916 21.98 22.54 14.46
N ASN A 917 22.07 21.24 14.22
CA ASN A 917 21.21 20.56 13.24
C ASN A 917 19.74 20.51 13.70
N MET A 918 19.51 20.26 14.99
CA MET A 918 18.17 20.21 15.58
C MET A 918 17.40 21.53 15.38
N VAL A 919 18.04 22.67 15.67
CA VAL A 919 17.39 24.00 15.62
C VAL A 919 17.09 24.50 14.21
N ILE A 920 17.55 23.80 13.18
CA ILE A 920 17.18 24.05 11.78
C ILE A 920 16.28 22.96 11.19
N GLY A 921 15.81 22.02 12.02
CA GLY A 921 14.91 20.93 11.60
C GLY A 921 15.59 19.80 10.84
N GLN A 922 16.91 19.62 11.01
CA GLN A 922 17.68 18.49 10.48
C GLN A 922 17.92 17.44 11.59
N GLY A 923 18.70 16.41 11.27
CA GLY A 923 19.08 15.36 12.22
C GLY A 923 17.94 14.37 12.44
N GLN A 924 17.50 14.23 13.70
CA GLN A 924 16.48 13.24 14.10
C GLN A 924 15.03 13.76 13.99
N ASN A 925 14.83 15.01 13.58
CA ASN A 925 13.50 15.55 13.35
C ASN A 925 12.86 14.85 12.15
N SER A 926 11.70 14.22 12.34
CA SER A 926 10.95 13.60 11.24
C SER A 926 9.45 13.63 11.53
N TYR A 927 8.64 14.17 10.62
CA TYR A 927 7.21 14.36 10.82
C TYR A 927 6.43 14.07 9.53
N THR A 928 5.19 13.59 9.66
CA THR A 928 4.34 13.27 8.51
C THR A 928 3.75 14.56 7.89
N PRO A 929 3.40 14.55 6.59
CA PRO A 929 2.74 15.69 5.96
C PRO A 929 1.47 16.18 6.69
N ILE A 930 0.68 15.28 7.26
CA ILE A 930 -0.51 15.68 8.04
C ILE A 930 -0.15 16.35 9.37
N GLN A 931 0.90 15.89 10.07
CA GLN A 931 1.41 16.57 11.26
C GLN A 931 1.92 17.98 10.92
N MET A 932 2.59 18.16 9.79
CA MET A 932 3.07 19.47 9.34
C MET A 932 1.92 20.42 8.95
N ALA A 933 0.84 19.90 8.34
CA ALA A 933 -0.37 20.68 8.09
C ALA A 933 -1.10 21.06 9.41
N GLN A 934 -1.14 20.15 10.38
CA GLN A 934 -1.68 20.42 11.71
C GLN A 934 -0.86 21.50 12.44
N LEU A 935 0.47 21.47 12.35
CA LEU A 935 1.34 22.52 12.88
C LEU A 935 0.98 23.90 12.30
N ALA A 936 0.83 23.98 10.97
CA ALA A 936 0.44 25.23 10.31
C ALA A 936 -0.95 25.70 10.78
N SER A 937 -1.90 24.78 10.97
CA SER A 937 -3.23 25.06 11.53
C SER A 937 -3.17 25.60 12.96
N ILE A 938 -2.34 25.02 13.83
CA ILE A 938 -2.16 25.47 15.22
C ILE A 938 -1.60 26.89 15.26
N ILE A 939 -0.58 27.18 14.44
CA ILE A 939 0.01 28.52 14.35
C ILE A 939 -1.04 29.53 13.87
N ALA A 940 -1.80 29.16 12.83
CA ALA A 940 -2.87 29.98 12.28
C ALA A 940 -3.95 30.30 13.34
N ASN A 941 -4.34 29.30 14.13
CA ASN A 941 -5.41 29.38 15.13
C ASN A 941 -4.90 29.75 16.53
N ASP A 942 -3.81 30.52 16.62
CA ASP A 942 -3.32 31.12 17.86
C ASP A 942 -3.07 30.09 18.99
N GLY A 943 -2.55 28.92 18.64
CA GLY A 943 -2.22 27.88 19.61
C GLY A 943 -3.34 26.92 19.97
N LYS A 944 -4.47 26.97 19.26
CA LYS A 944 -5.55 26.00 19.39
C LYS A 944 -5.29 24.78 18.50
N LEU A 945 -5.03 23.65 19.14
CA LEU A 945 -4.88 22.36 18.49
C LEU A 945 -6.24 21.78 18.11
N VAL A 946 -6.48 21.65 16.81
CA VAL A 946 -7.62 20.96 16.23
C VAL A 946 -7.20 19.55 15.82
N HIS A 947 -8.08 18.57 16.00
CA HIS A 947 -7.85 17.20 15.56
C HIS A 947 -8.18 17.08 14.07
N PRO A 948 -7.23 16.66 13.21
CA PRO A 948 -7.49 16.34 11.82
C PRO A 948 -8.62 15.33 11.69
N THR A 949 -9.60 15.60 10.83
CA THR A 949 -10.73 14.70 10.62
C THR A 949 -11.09 14.65 9.13
N LEU A 950 -11.36 13.44 8.65
CA LEU A 950 -11.93 13.20 7.32
C LEU A 950 -13.45 13.07 7.34
N ILE A 951 -14.05 12.93 8.52
CA ILE A 951 -15.47 12.62 8.67
C ILE A 951 -16.24 13.87 9.05
N ASN A 952 -17.29 14.16 8.27
CA ASN A 952 -18.23 15.22 8.58
C ASN A 952 -19.47 14.65 9.30
N LYS A 953 -20.08 13.60 8.75
CA LYS A 953 -21.26 12.95 9.34
C LYS A 953 -21.50 11.56 8.77
N ILE A 954 -22.29 10.75 9.49
CA ILE A 954 -22.79 9.45 9.04
C ILE A 954 -24.32 9.50 9.08
N LYS A 955 -24.96 9.06 8.00
CA LYS A 955 -26.41 8.92 7.93
C LYS A 955 -26.78 7.47 7.64
N ASN A 956 -28.01 7.08 7.93
CA ASN A 956 -28.53 5.81 7.44
C ASN A 956 -28.62 5.77 5.91
N TYR A 957 -28.82 4.59 5.34
CA TYR A 957 -28.77 4.34 3.89
C TYR A 957 -29.69 5.22 3.03
N ASN A 958 -30.86 5.62 3.55
CA ASN A 958 -31.82 6.48 2.86
C ASN A 958 -31.70 7.96 3.27
N ASN A 959 -30.65 8.32 4.01
CA ASN A 959 -30.37 9.66 4.52
C ASN A 959 -31.47 10.27 5.42
N SER A 960 -32.43 9.48 5.91
CA SER A 960 -33.53 9.95 6.77
C SER A 960 -33.12 10.17 8.23
N LYS A 961 -32.06 9.53 8.69
CA LYS A 961 -31.58 9.59 10.09
C LYS A 961 -30.09 9.91 10.13
N LEU A 962 -29.73 10.92 10.92
CA LEU A 962 -28.35 11.22 11.30
C LEU A 962 -27.89 10.25 12.39
N ILE A 963 -26.80 9.54 12.16
CA ILE A 963 -26.21 8.55 13.09
C ILE A 963 -25.06 9.20 13.85
N TYR A 964 -24.22 9.95 13.13
CA TYR A 964 -23.05 10.62 13.67
C TYR A 964 -22.89 11.99 13.00
N SER A 965 -22.43 12.98 13.75
CA SER A 965 -21.99 14.26 13.20
C SER A 965 -20.74 14.71 13.92
N GLN A 966 -19.74 15.09 13.14
CA GLN A 966 -18.50 15.63 13.67
C GLN A 966 -18.77 16.97 14.33
N THR A 967 -18.30 17.11 15.56
CA THR A 967 -18.32 18.39 16.28
C THR A 967 -16.87 18.86 16.40
N PRO A 968 -16.52 20.01 15.81
CA PRO A 968 -15.19 20.58 15.95
C PRO A 968 -14.80 20.71 17.42
N LYS A 969 -13.66 20.12 17.78
CA LYS A 969 -13.05 20.27 19.10
C LYS A 969 -11.64 20.81 18.93
N SER A 970 -11.34 21.83 19.72
CA SER A 970 -9.99 22.38 19.83
C SER A 970 -9.53 22.30 21.27
N LYS A 971 -8.25 22.02 21.46
CA LYS A 971 -7.57 22.04 22.75
C LYS A 971 -6.50 23.14 22.73
N ASP A 972 -6.40 23.91 23.82
CA ASP A 972 -5.29 24.86 23.96
C ASP A 972 -3.97 24.11 24.17
N THR A 973 -2.93 24.51 23.43
CA THR A 973 -1.58 23.93 23.55
C THR A 973 -0.88 24.34 24.85
N GLY A 974 -1.34 25.41 25.52
CA GLY A 974 -0.69 25.98 26.70
C GLY A 974 0.65 26.64 26.38
N ILE A 975 0.84 27.08 25.14
CA ILE A 975 1.95 27.95 24.68
C ILE A 975 1.41 29.39 24.65
N ASN A 976 2.22 30.38 24.99
CA ASN A 976 1.78 31.77 25.02
C ASN A 976 1.28 32.22 23.64
N ILE A 977 0.08 32.82 23.62
CA ILE A 977 -0.52 33.36 22.38
C ILE A 977 0.36 34.41 21.69
N ASN A 978 1.12 35.20 22.45
CA ASN A 978 2.04 36.19 21.89
C ASN A 978 3.21 35.52 21.13
N SER A 979 3.62 34.32 21.55
CA SER A 979 4.62 33.53 20.84
C SER A 979 4.11 33.15 19.44
N PHE A 980 2.85 32.71 19.33
CA PHE A 980 2.23 32.45 18.03
C PHE A 980 2.10 33.70 17.17
N LYS A 981 1.66 34.84 17.74
CA LYS A 981 1.59 36.11 17.01
C LYS A 981 2.94 36.51 16.42
N ALA A 982 4.03 36.36 17.18
CA ALA A 982 5.36 36.69 16.71
C ALA A 982 5.81 35.76 15.56
N VAL A 983 5.58 34.45 15.68
CA VAL A 983 5.85 33.50 14.60
C VAL A 983 5.01 33.79 13.35
N LYS A 984 3.72 34.12 13.52
CA LYS A 984 2.83 34.51 12.41
C LYS A 984 3.36 35.74 11.66
N GLU A 985 3.84 36.76 12.36
CA GLU A 985 4.43 37.95 11.72
C GLU A 985 5.72 37.60 10.95
N GLY A 986 6.59 36.75 11.50
CA GLY A 986 7.77 36.27 10.78
C GLY A 986 7.39 35.50 9.51
N MET A 987 6.37 34.63 9.59
CA MET A 987 5.84 33.90 8.45
C MET A 987 5.16 34.81 7.41
N ARG A 988 4.50 35.90 7.83
CA ARG A 988 3.95 36.92 6.93
C ARG A 988 5.07 37.56 6.12
N ARG A 989 6.13 38.03 6.79
CA ARG A 989 7.29 38.65 6.13
C ARG A 989 8.01 37.72 5.16
N ALA A 990 8.14 36.43 5.52
CA ALA A 990 8.71 35.40 4.65
C ALA A 990 7.90 35.22 3.35
N SER A 991 6.60 35.47 3.40
CA SER A 991 5.71 35.36 2.25
C SER A 991 5.75 36.59 1.32
N THR A 992 5.87 37.80 1.89
CA THR A 992 5.72 39.08 1.15
C THR A 992 6.88 39.43 0.21
N GLU A 993 8.08 38.88 0.40
CA GLU A 993 9.24 39.16 -0.49
C GLU A 993 9.32 38.27 -1.72
N VAL A 994 8.31 37.44 -1.94
CA VAL A 994 8.19 36.64 -3.13
C VAL A 994 7.53 37.48 -4.22
N SER A 995 8.30 37.90 -5.22
CA SER A 995 7.87 38.88 -6.26
C SER A 995 6.53 38.56 -6.93
N TYR A 996 6.18 37.28 -7.07
CA TYR A 996 4.90 36.86 -7.64
C TYR A 996 3.72 36.77 -6.66
N ARG A 997 3.95 36.85 -5.34
CA ARG A 997 2.89 36.95 -4.32
C ARG A 997 2.39 38.37 -4.11
N GLN A 998 3.02 39.37 -4.74
CA GLN A 998 2.54 40.76 -4.70
C GLN A 998 1.15 40.94 -5.33
N ASN A 999 0.78 40.06 -6.26
CA ASN A 999 -0.55 40.04 -6.90
C ASN A 999 -1.52 39.06 -6.22
N PHE A 1000 -1.14 38.46 -5.08
CA PHE A 1000 -2.00 37.55 -4.35
C PHE A 1000 -3.09 38.36 -3.61
N PRO A 1001 -4.37 37.96 -3.69
CA PRO A 1001 -5.49 38.82 -3.25
C PRO A 1001 -5.58 39.06 -1.74
N PHE A 1002 -4.82 38.32 -0.94
CA PHE A 1002 -4.73 38.48 0.50
C PHE A 1002 -3.34 38.07 1.01
N GLU A 1003 -2.94 38.52 2.19
CA GLU A 1003 -1.69 38.08 2.80
C GLU A 1003 -1.82 36.65 3.35
N ILE A 1004 -0.73 35.87 3.25
CA ILE A 1004 -0.59 34.54 3.84
C ILE A 1004 0.67 34.49 4.70
N GLY A 1005 0.63 33.69 5.77
CA GLY A 1005 1.83 33.31 6.51
C GLY A 1005 2.44 32.06 5.89
N SER A 1006 3.72 32.06 5.56
CA SER A 1006 4.40 30.91 4.94
C SER A 1006 5.81 30.68 5.49
N LYS A 1007 6.26 29.43 5.48
CA LYS A 1007 7.65 29.06 5.72
C LYS A 1007 8.05 27.88 4.83
N THR A 1008 9.12 28.06 4.08
CA THR A 1008 9.72 26.97 3.27
C THR A 1008 10.70 26.10 4.08
N GLY A 1009 10.85 24.86 3.63
CA GLY A 1009 11.79 23.86 4.12
C GLY A 1009 12.62 23.27 2.99
N THR A 1010 13.89 23.03 3.29
CA THR A 1010 14.81 22.23 2.48
C THR A 1010 15.51 21.28 3.44
N ALA A 1011 15.39 19.98 3.20
CA ALA A 1011 15.93 18.93 4.05
C ALA A 1011 16.86 18.03 3.24
N GLN A 1012 18.07 17.80 3.76
CA GLN A 1012 19.06 16.98 3.10
C GLN A 1012 18.77 15.52 3.41
N LEU A 1013 18.62 14.69 2.38
CA LEU A 1013 18.29 13.28 2.57
C LEU A 1013 19.50 12.42 2.97
N GLY A 1014 20.72 12.97 2.86
CA GLY A 1014 21.97 12.45 3.43
C GLY A 1014 22.41 11.05 2.94
N SER A 1015 21.65 10.44 2.04
CA SER A 1015 21.81 9.06 1.59
C SER A 1015 22.28 9.01 0.13
N ILE A 1016 22.99 7.94 -0.24
CA ILE A 1016 23.41 7.69 -1.62
C ILE A 1016 22.35 6.85 -2.31
N ASP A 1017 21.91 7.27 -3.48
CA ASP A 1017 21.06 6.49 -4.36
C ASP A 1017 21.85 5.25 -4.85
N PRO A 1018 21.39 4.03 -4.52
CA PRO A 1018 22.10 2.81 -4.89
C PRO A 1018 22.14 2.55 -6.40
N LYS A 1019 21.24 3.15 -7.18
CA LYS A 1019 21.18 2.99 -8.64
C LYS A 1019 22.18 3.87 -9.35
N THR A 1020 22.41 5.08 -8.83
CA THR A 1020 23.23 6.10 -9.50
C THR A 1020 24.57 6.36 -8.82
N GLY A 1021 24.74 5.93 -7.57
CA GLY A 1021 25.94 6.20 -6.77
C GLY A 1021 26.10 7.68 -6.37
N LYS A 1022 25.08 8.52 -6.61
CA LYS A 1022 25.04 9.94 -6.25
C LYS A 1022 24.17 10.14 -5.02
N SER A 1023 24.41 11.22 -4.27
CA SER A 1023 23.50 11.62 -3.19
C SER A 1023 22.10 11.88 -3.74
N TYR A 1024 21.07 11.50 -2.99
CA TYR A 1024 19.70 11.94 -3.27
C TYR A 1024 19.62 13.47 -3.23
N GLU A 1025 18.74 14.03 -4.05
CA GLU A 1025 18.44 15.46 -3.99
C GLU A 1025 17.61 15.82 -2.74
N ASP A 1026 17.58 17.10 -2.39
CA ASP A 1026 16.90 17.56 -1.18
C ASP A 1026 15.39 17.34 -1.26
N LEU A 1027 14.79 17.02 -0.11
CA LEU A 1027 13.36 17.15 0.08
C LEU A 1027 13.02 18.62 0.27
N VAL A 1028 11.98 19.07 -0.42
CA VAL A 1028 11.51 20.45 -0.38
C VAL A 1028 10.09 20.51 0.11
N SER A 1029 9.77 21.50 0.94
CA SER A 1029 8.45 21.64 1.51
C SER A 1029 8.08 23.08 1.81
N GLU A 1030 6.80 23.32 2.04
CA GLU A 1030 6.27 24.59 2.52
C GLU A 1030 5.07 24.34 3.43
N ILE A 1031 5.09 24.98 4.60
CA ILE A 1031 3.92 25.16 5.46
C ILE A 1031 3.36 26.57 5.24
N SER A 1032 2.05 26.71 5.18
CA SER A 1032 1.38 27.98 4.95
C SER A 1032 -0.01 28.02 5.59
N PHE A 1033 -0.49 29.21 5.93
CA PHE A 1033 -1.90 29.46 6.31
C PHE A 1033 -2.40 30.81 5.77
N GLY A 1034 -3.69 30.91 5.51
CA GLY A 1034 -4.28 32.11 4.93
C GLY A 1034 -5.81 32.18 5.01
N PRO A 1035 -6.39 33.39 4.94
CA PRO A 1035 -5.75 34.70 4.96
C PRO A 1035 -5.13 34.99 6.34
N LEU A 1036 -4.10 35.82 6.41
CA LEU A 1036 -3.32 35.99 7.63
C LEU A 1036 -4.15 36.44 8.84
N ASN A 1037 -5.04 37.42 8.66
CA ASN A 1037 -5.80 38.05 9.75
C ASN A 1037 -6.95 37.18 10.26
N THR A 1038 -7.57 36.42 9.36
CA THR A 1038 -8.67 35.50 9.69
C THR A 1038 -8.42 34.15 9.03
N PRO A 1039 -7.42 33.38 9.49
CA PRO A 1039 -7.05 32.14 8.82
C PRO A 1039 -8.24 31.21 8.66
N GLU A 1040 -8.39 30.68 7.45
CA GLU A 1040 -9.45 29.77 7.11
C GLU A 1040 -8.87 28.38 6.88
N ILE A 1041 -7.84 28.29 6.04
CA ILE A 1041 -7.14 27.04 5.74
C ILE A 1041 -5.64 27.16 6.01
N ALA A 1042 -5.05 26.03 6.36
CA ALA A 1042 -3.63 25.81 6.32
C ALA A 1042 -3.30 24.76 5.25
N VAL A 1043 -2.14 24.94 4.61
CA VAL A 1043 -1.67 24.14 3.48
C VAL A 1043 -0.26 23.66 3.79
N TYR A 1044 -0.02 22.37 3.58
CA TYR A 1044 1.32 21.80 3.50
C TYR A 1044 1.54 21.16 2.14
N VAL A 1045 2.69 21.42 1.53
CA VAL A 1045 3.14 20.75 0.30
C VAL A 1045 4.58 20.27 0.50
N SER A 1046 4.87 19.05 0.07
CA SER A 1046 6.24 18.52 0.03
C SER A 1046 6.51 17.70 -1.23
N VAL A 1047 7.74 17.74 -1.72
CA VAL A 1047 8.25 16.93 -2.82
C VAL A 1047 9.58 16.31 -2.39
N VAL A 1048 9.66 14.97 -2.43
CA VAL A 1048 10.91 14.22 -2.19
C VAL A 1048 11.78 14.33 -3.44
N GLU A 1049 13.08 14.59 -3.26
CA GLU A 1049 13.99 14.94 -4.36
C GLU A 1049 13.40 16.05 -5.24
N GLY A 1050 12.95 17.15 -4.62
CA GLY A 1050 12.32 18.26 -5.35
C GLY A 1050 13.26 19.43 -5.66
N GLY A 1051 14.54 19.28 -5.34
CA GLY A 1051 15.59 20.26 -5.64
C GLY A 1051 15.51 21.50 -4.75
N LYS A 1052 14.98 22.62 -5.26
CA LYS A 1052 14.94 23.90 -4.53
C LYS A 1052 13.56 24.16 -3.92
N SER A 1053 13.52 24.68 -2.69
CA SER A 1053 12.25 24.96 -2.00
C SER A 1053 11.41 26.07 -2.63
N SER A 1054 11.96 26.85 -3.57
CA SER A 1054 11.18 27.75 -4.42
C SER A 1054 10.18 27.00 -5.32
N ASN A 1055 10.44 25.73 -5.64
CA ASN A 1055 9.61 24.95 -6.56
C ASN A 1055 8.19 24.73 -6.02
N VAL A 1056 8.00 24.51 -4.72
CA VAL A 1056 6.66 24.21 -4.17
C VAL A 1056 5.75 25.43 -3.99
N ARG A 1057 6.32 26.65 -4.04
CA ARG A 1057 5.59 27.90 -3.74
C ARG A 1057 4.44 28.18 -4.71
N GLY A 1058 4.66 27.93 -6.01
CA GLY A 1058 3.63 28.12 -7.04
C GLY A 1058 2.41 27.24 -6.78
N ALA A 1059 2.65 25.97 -6.45
CA ALA A 1059 1.60 25.02 -6.10
C ALA A 1059 0.81 25.44 -4.85
N VAL A 1060 1.50 25.92 -3.79
CA VAL A 1060 0.81 26.43 -2.59
C VAL A 1060 -0.13 27.60 -2.94
N ASN A 1061 0.32 28.56 -3.73
CA ASN A 1061 -0.51 29.69 -4.16
C ASN A 1061 -1.74 29.24 -4.96
N ASP A 1062 -1.53 28.29 -5.88
CA ASP A 1062 -2.60 27.74 -6.70
C ASP A 1062 -3.64 26.95 -5.87
N ILE A 1063 -3.22 26.28 -4.78
CA ILE A 1063 -4.12 25.58 -3.88
C ILE A 1063 -5.04 26.56 -3.15
N TYR A 1064 -4.51 27.68 -2.65
CA TYR A 1064 -5.35 28.73 -2.09
C TYR A 1064 -6.29 29.30 -3.15
N TYR A 1065 -5.80 29.59 -4.35
CA TYR A 1065 -6.64 30.08 -5.45
C TYR A 1065 -7.80 29.10 -5.73
N ALA A 1066 -7.51 27.81 -5.82
CA ALA A 1066 -8.50 26.76 -5.99
C ALA A 1066 -9.49 26.70 -4.81
N TYR A 1067 -9.04 26.87 -3.57
CA TYR A 1067 -9.94 26.92 -2.41
C TYR A 1067 -10.96 28.06 -2.54
N TYR A 1068 -10.51 29.29 -2.82
CA TYR A 1068 -11.42 30.43 -2.94
C TYR A 1068 -12.35 30.30 -4.16
N LYS A 1069 -11.84 29.78 -5.26
CA LYS A 1069 -12.62 29.55 -6.48
C LYS A 1069 -13.67 28.46 -6.32
N TYR A 1070 -13.31 27.30 -5.77
CA TYR A 1070 -14.16 26.10 -5.80
C TYR A 1070 -14.95 25.89 -4.51
N VAL A 1071 -14.35 26.17 -3.36
CA VAL A 1071 -14.98 25.97 -2.05
C VAL A 1071 -15.75 27.22 -1.64
N LYS A 1072 -15.12 28.39 -1.70
CA LYS A 1072 -15.79 29.66 -1.35
C LYS A 1072 -16.63 30.23 -2.47
N LYS A 1073 -16.38 29.82 -3.72
CA LYS A 1073 -17.05 30.34 -4.92
C LYS A 1073 -16.97 31.87 -4.99
N ASP A 1074 -15.81 32.40 -4.63
CA ASP A 1074 -15.57 33.84 -4.58
C ASP A 1074 -15.48 34.39 -6.03
N PRO A 1075 -16.34 35.36 -6.42
CA PRO A 1075 -16.33 35.96 -7.75
C PRO A 1075 -15.03 36.67 -8.13
N ALA A 1076 -14.14 36.96 -7.19
CA ALA A 1076 -12.83 37.54 -7.47
C ALA A 1076 -11.84 36.54 -8.09
N PHE A 1077 -12.13 35.23 -8.03
CA PHE A 1077 -11.21 34.17 -8.44
C PHE A 1077 -11.67 33.49 -9.75
N THR A 1078 -11.59 34.24 -10.85
CA THR A 1078 -12.11 33.82 -12.17
C THR A 1078 -11.07 33.27 -13.15
N ASN A 1079 -9.77 33.51 -12.93
CA ASN A 1079 -8.70 33.03 -13.80
C ASN A 1079 -8.76 31.51 -13.93
N THR A 1080 -8.40 31.03 -15.11
CA THR A 1080 -8.30 29.60 -15.40
C THR A 1080 -6.87 29.23 -15.79
N ARG A 1081 -6.36 28.12 -15.24
CA ARG A 1081 -5.10 27.51 -15.66
C ARG A 1081 -5.26 26.81 -17.01
N PRO A 1082 -4.18 26.69 -17.81
CA PRO A 1082 -4.17 25.83 -18.98
C PRO A 1082 -4.65 24.41 -18.63
N GLY A 1083 -5.63 23.88 -19.39
CA GLY A 1083 -6.20 22.55 -19.15
C GLY A 1083 -7.20 22.43 -18.00
N GLU A 1084 -7.52 23.50 -17.26
CA GLU A 1084 -8.51 23.46 -16.16
C GLU A 1084 -9.95 23.39 -16.69
N LEU A 1085 -10.27 24.14 -17.75
CA LEU A 1085 -11.59 24.15 -18.39
C LEU A 1085 -11.98 22.81 -19.03
N GLU A 1086 -10.99 22.00 -19.41
CA GLU A 1086 -11.19 20.65 -19.97
C GLU A 1086 -11.59 19.64 -18.90
N GLU A 1087 -11.20 19.86 -17.65
CA GLU A 1087 -11.47 18.97 -16.52
C GLU A 1087 -12.77 19.31 -15.78
N ILE A 1088 -13.14 20.59 -15.65
CA ILE A 1088 -14.43 20.98 -15.05
C ILE A 1088 -15.60 20.43 -15.88
N LYS A 1089 -15.38 20.25 -17.19
CA LYS A 1089 -16.39 19.71 -18.14
C LYS A 1089 -16.40 18.18 -18.21
N LYS A 1090 -15.40 17.49 -17.64
CA LYS A 1090 -15.25 16.03 -17.58
C LYS A 1090 -15.72 15.48 -16.23
#